data_AF-A0A6I3M9Z3-F1
#
_entry.id   AF-A0A6I3M9Z3-F1
#
_cell.length_a   1.000
_cell.length_b   1.000
_cell.length_c   1.000
_cell.angle_alpha   90.00
_cell.angle_beta   90.00
_cell.angle_gamma   90.00
#
_symmetry.space_group_name_H-M   'P 1'
#
loop_
_entity.id
_entity.type
_entity.pdbx_description
1 polymer ?
#
loop_
_entity_poly.entity_id
_entity_poly.type
_entity_poly.pdbx_seq_one_letter_code
_entity_poly.pdbx_strand_id
1 'polypeptide(L)'
;MLSSQLFAGDALLELIVSGAPDRISQTRNRFDPAVGKVQQALLLWQPDVLPLHGADGEYGDETEAAVVRFKVEELGVPNPFPDVGPLTVQRLDAIALAAEQPAPATVRVRHDIWALQPTADAAWHPFVDAYERAVAALRDPGQAAPARWDYQAALHGTPFATGDPLLANCQHGTWYFLPWHRIYLAHFERILIDVIAGLPEVDDDTKATWALPYWNYHRPATAFLPHPFRTPLRPDGAPNALFDPARTLVDTLIDPASLDTSGWLDRTLPFSGAFSAATNTTFGGERTPATHQAAGGTGQLERSPHNAVHNAVGGNMLNPAVAGRDPVFWLHHANIDRLWEVWRVTQGVGRDEIRPAYLDEPFPFLELDGAVEPWHPSDVADTAPLGYAYADLSKPAPVFVLGVLQPEWVDALMGVFAPVPVPVGPGGAPVPPGPPEPVGGGFGVAEGEGGADAAPRRRAPDAGGPVAGGPAGPPAEPPREPGREPLPEPEPRRVERIGALDRTLRLSGGESPTFELPLDAPPPPVRREPADRGPFGVAEDEEAGPAEPPTRYFIRVEHVSVTRNSDRIYSLYLDPDGDDPEAARFVATLPTFGAERADEPDSEHGLSFTFEITEIVEDLIAAGTWNPSVARVTLRLGGEASDRSPDPELSIGSIDVFAG
;
A
#
# COMPACT_ATOMS: atom_id res chain seq x y z
N MET A 1 7.91 -31.67 15.71
CA MET A 1 7.87 -30.53 14.80
C MET A 1 6.59 -29.81 15.04
N LEU A 2 6.70 -28.50 15.11
CA LEU A 2 5.57 -27.59 15.30
C LEU A 2 4.77 -27.53 14.01
N SER A 3 3.46 -27.30 14.16
CA SER A 3 2.48 -27.57 13.12
C SER A 3 1.74 -26.32 12.65
N SER A 4 1.66 -25.29 13.48
CA SER A 4 1.16 -23.96 13.07
C SER A 4 2.17 -23.27 12.14
N GLN A 5 1.69 -22.51 11.18
CA GLN A 5 2.51 -21.59 10.39
C GLN A 5 3.24 -20.59 11.27
N LEU A 6 2.62 -20.17 12.39
CA LEU A 6 3.22 -19.26 13.35
C LEU A 6 4.51 -19.81 13.99
N PHE A 7 4.55 -21.10 14.38
CA PHE A 7 5.69 -21.68 15.09
C PHE A 7 6.58 -22.61 14.24
N ALA A 8 6.07 -23.17 13.15
CA ALA A 8 6.82 -24.09 12.30
C ALA A 8 8.10 -23.45 11.75
N GLY A 9 9.21 -24.19 11.86
CA GLY A 9 10.51 -23.74 11.36
C GLY A 9 11.24 -22.74 12.27
N ASP A 10 10.67 -22.35 13.40
CA ASP A 10 11.37 -21.54 14.40
C ASP A 10 12.39 -22.38 15.18
N ALA A 11 13.67 -22.02 15.07
CA ALA A 11 14.75 -22.82 15.63
C ALA A 11 14.69 -22.92 17.16
N LEU A 12 14.33 -21.84 17.86
CA LEU A 12 14.27 -21.84 19.32
C LEU A 12 13.04 -22.60 19.81
N LEU A 13 11.88 -22.39 19.20
CA LEU A 13 10.65 -23.10 19.60
C LEU A 13 10.74 -24.60 19.33
N GLU A 14 11.30 -25.01 18.18
CA GLU A 14 11.56 -26.43 17.89
C GLU A 14 12.55 -27.05 18.88
N LEU A 15 13.59 -26.30 19.27
CA LEU A 15 14.55 -26.73 20.28
C LEU A 15 13.87 -26.90 21.64
N ILE A 16 13.06 -25.94 22.09
CA ILE A 16 12.29 -26.02 23.34
C ILE A 16 11.39 -27.26 23.33
N VAL A 17 10.66 -27.50 22.24
CA VAL A 17 9.73 -28.63 22.12
C VAL A 17 10.43 -29.98 22.05
N SER A 18 11.65 -30.03 21.53
CA SER A 18 12.47 -31.25 21.51
C SER A 18 12.92 -31.71 22.91
N GLY A 19 12.68 -30.91 23.95
CA GLY A 19 13.06 -31.21 25.33
C GLY A 19 14.44 -30.70 25.71
N ALA A 20 15.06 -29.85 24.89
CA ALA A 20 16.29 -29.14 25.22
C ALA A 20 16.11 -28.26 26.49
N PRO A 21 17.20 -27.88 27.18
CA PRO A 21 17.13 -27.08 28.40
C PRO A 21 16.77 -25.60 28.16
N ASP A 22 16.78 -25.13 26.91
CA ASP A 22 16.46 -23.76 26.52
C ASP A 22 15.02 -23.39 26.85
N ARG A 23 14.79 -22.13 27.23
CA ARG A 23 13.48 -21.58 27.63
C ARG A 23 13.43 -20.11 27.24
N ILE A 24 12.23 -19.56 27.12
CA ILE A 24 12.04 -18.12 27.04
C ILE A 24 11.59 -17.63 28.43
N SER A 25 12.24 -16.62 28.97
CA SER A 25 11.87 -15.97 30.24
C SER A 25 12.53 -14.58 30.33
N GLN A 26 12.26 -13.83 31.39
CA GLN A 26 12.92 -12.54 31.64
C GLN A 26 14.45 -12.60 31.71
N THR A 27 15.01 -13.80 31.93
CA THR A 27 16.46 -14.01 32.12
C THR A 27 17.10 -14.86 31.03
N ARG A 28 16.31 -15.38 30.08
CA ARG A 28 16.80 -16.25 29.01
C ARG A 28 15.98 -16.04 27.74
N ASN A 29 16.66 -15.79 26.61
CA ASN A 29 16.01 -15.56 25.31
C ASN A 29 14.93 -14.46 25.35
N ARG A 30 15.10 -13.45 26.23
CA ARG A 30 14.12 -12.39 26.48
C ARG A 30 13.75 -11.57 25.24
N PHE A 31 14.71 -11.37 24.33
CA PHE A 31 14.56 -10.56 23.11
C PHE A 31 14.65 -11.42 21.84
N ASP A 32 14.52 -12.73 21.99
CA ASP A 32 14.56 -13.63 20.83
C ASP A 32 13.30 -13.43 19.97
N PRO A 33 13.38 -13.45 18.62
CA PRO A 33 12.20 -13.32 17.75
C PRO A 33 11.05 -14.29 18.08
N ALA A 34 11.35 -15.44 18.68
CA ALA A 34 10.35 -16.40 19.15
C ALA A 34 9.41 -15.83 20.23
N VAL A 35 9.84 -14.80 20.98
CA VAL A 35 9.03 -14.12 22.00
C VAL A 35 7.80 -13.49 21.37
N GLY A 36 7.99 -12.76 20.26
CA GLY A 36 6.88 -12.14 19.53
C GLY A 36 5.85 -13.19 19.11
N LYS A 37 6.31 -14.33 18.58
CA LYS A 37 5.43 -15.45 18.19
C LYS A 37 4.65 -16.00 19.38
N VAL A 38 5.31 -16.19 20.53
CA VAL A 38 4.64 -16.64 21.76
C VAL A 38 3.57 -15.65 22.21
N GLN A 39 3.87 -14.35 22.22
CA GLN A 39 2.91 -13.30 22.56
C GLN A 39 1.71 -13.29 21.61
N GLN A 40 1.95 -13.47 20.31
CA GLN A 40 0.88 -13.57 19.31
C GLN A 40 -0.01 -14.79 19.57
N ALA A 41 0.57 -15.95 19.85
CA ALA A 41 -0.20 -17.14 20.20
C ALA A 41 -0.99 -16.96 21.50
N LEU A 42 -0.46 -16.19 22.47
CA LEU A 42 -1.20 -15.80 23.68
C LEU A 42 -2.38 -14.88 23.35
N LEU A 43 -2.22 -13.94 22.42
CA LEU A 43 -3.31 -13.08 21.95
C LEU A 43 -4.38 -13.86 21.17
N LEU A 44 -3.98 -14.88 20.40
CA LEU A 44 -4.92 -15.82 19.76
C LEU A 44 -5.71 -16.64 20.79
N TRP A 45 -5.08 -16.99 21.91
CA TRP A 45 -5.76 -17.66 23.01
C TRP A 45 -6.72 -16.71 23.73
N GLN A 46 -6.27 -15.50 24.05
CA GLN A 46 -7.06 -14.48 24.72
C GLN A 46 -6.63 -13.08 24.27
N PRO A 47 -7.48 -12.34 23.52
CA PRO A 47 -7.11 -11.06 22.91
C PRO A 47 -6.63 -10.00 23.91
N ASP A 48 -7.17 -9.99 25.14
CA ASP A 48 -6.87 -8.97 26.15
C ASP A 48 -5.76 -9.38 27.14
N VAL A 49 -5.00 -10.44 26.84
CA VAL A 49 -4.03 -11.00 27.82
C VAL A 49 -2.75 -10.18 27.94
N LEU A 50 -2.44 -9.33 26.95
CA LEU A 50 -1.28 -8.41 26.93
C LEU A 50 -1.74 -6.96 26.70
N PRO A 51 -2.49 -6.34 27.63
CA PRO A 51 -3.20 -5.07 27.41
C PRO A 51 -2.32 -3.82 27.33
N LEU A 52 -1.07 -3.84 27.78
CA LEU A 52 -0.19 -2.68 27.85
C LEU A 52 0.71 -2.56 26.62
N HIS A 53 1.39 -3.64 26.25
CA HIS A 53 2.41 -3.66 25.20
C HIS A 53 2.05 -4.57 24.03
N GLY A 54 1.16 -5.54 24.24
CA GLY A 54 0.82 -6.53 23.22
C GLY A 54 2.01 -7.44 22.87
N ALA A 55 2.09 -7.88 21.61
CA ALA A 55 3.21 -8.65 21.09
C ALA A 55 4.38 -7.76 20.63
N ASP A 56 5.08 -7.17 21.59
CA ASP A 56 6.21 -6.25 21.36
C ASP A 56 7.56 -6.95 21.11
N GLY A 57 7.62 -8.28 21.22
CA GLY A 57 8.85 -9.07 21.06
C GLY A 57 9.77 -9.08 22.27
N GLU A 58 9.36 -8.51 23.40
CA GLU A 58 10.11 -8.51 24.66
C GLU A 58 9.40 -9.34 25.75
N TYR A 59 10.13 -10.28 26.35
CA TYR A 59 9.62 -11.04 27.48
C TYR A 59 9.73 -10.23 28.78
N GLY A 60 8.82 -9.27 28.94
CA GLY A 60 8.68 -8.41 30.12
C GLY A 60 7.71 -8.96 31.19
N ASP A 61 7.42 -8.14 32.21
CA ASP A 61 6.51 -8.51 33.31
C ASP A 61 5.10 -8.88 32.83
N GLU A 62 4.60 -8.19 31.81
CA GLU A 62 3.29 -8.45 31.22
C GLU A 62 3.24 -9.81 30.52
N THR A 63 4.25 -10.12 29.70
CA THR A 63 4.34 -11.41 29.00
C THR A 63 4.51 -12.56 29.99
N GLU A 64 5.33 -12.35 31.03
CA GLU A 64 5.46 -13.29 32.14
C GLU A 64 4.11 -13.58 32.80
N ALA A 65 3.34 -12.54 33.14
CA ALA A 65 2.02 -12.69 33.75
C ALA A 65 1.05 -13.45 32.82
N ALA A 66 1.05 -13.14 31.52
CA ALA A 66 0.24 -13.83 30.53
C ALA A 66 0.61 -15.32 30.39
N VAL A 67 1.91 -15.65 30.36
CA VAL A 67 2.37 -17.05 30.31
C VAL A 67 1.99 -17.82 31.58
N VAL A 68 2.14 -17.21 32.76
CA VAL A 68 1.71 -17.81 34.02
C VAL A 68 0.21 -18.10 33.98
N ARG A 69 -0.59 -17.12 33.56
CA ARG A 69 -2.04 -17.26 33.44
C ARG A 69 -2.42 -18.35 32.44
N PHE A 70 -1.82 -18.35 31.26
CA PHE A 70 -1.98 -19.39 30.25
C PHE A 70 -1.70 -20.79 30.81
N LYS A 71 -0.59 -20.96 31.54
CA LYS A 71 -0.24 -22.25 32.14
C LYS A 71 -1.23 -22.70 33.22
N VAL A 72 -1.78 -21.77 34.00
CA VAL A 72 -2.83 -22.09 34.98
C VAL A 72 -4.12 -22.52 34.29
N GLU A 73 -4.58 -21.71 33.33
CA GLU A 73 -5.90 -21.85 32.72
C GLU A 73 -5.94 -22.96 31.65
N GLU A 74 -4.95 -23.01 30.76
CA GLU A 74 -4.91 -23.95 29.63
C GLU A 74 -4.16 -25.25 29.92
N LEU A 75 -3.10 -25.19 30.73
CA LEU A 75 -2.29 -26.38 31.05
C LEU A 75 -2.63 -27.00 32.41
N GLY A 76 -3.48 -26.34 33.21
CA GLY A 76 -3.85 -26.82 34.54
C GLY A 76 -2.69 -26.88 35.53
N VAL A 77 -1.66 -26.05 35.36
CA VAL A 77 -0.48 -26.01 36.23
C VAL A 77 -0.70 -24.96 37.33
N PRO A 78 -0.91 -25.34 38.61
CA PRO A 78 -1.37 -24.40 39.64
C PRO A 78 -0.31 -23.42 40.14
N ASN A 79 0.98 -23.77 40.07
CA ASN A 79 2.11 -22.89 40.42
C ASN A 79 3.17 -23.00 39.32
N PRO A 80 2.91 -22.44 38.13
CA PRO A 80 3.82 -22.60 37.02
C PRO A 80 5.06 -21.73 37.20
N PHE A 81 6.19 -22.21 36.70
CA PHE A 81 7.32 -21.32 36.45
C PHE A 81 6.93 -20.30 35.36
N PRO A 82 7.40 -19.05 35.45
CA PRO A 82 7.09 -17.99 34.49
C PRO A 82 7.86 -18.09 33.17
N ASP A 83 8.25 -19.29 32.74
CA ASP A 83 9.03 -19.53 31.52
C ASP A 83 8.18 -20.13 30.39
N VAL A 84 8.57 -19.98 29.14
CA VAL A 84 7.97 -20.73 28.03
C VAL A 84 8.70 -22.06 27.90
N GLY A 85 8.01 -23.13 28.32
CA GLY A 85 8.50 -24.50 28.27
C GLY A 85 7.86 -25.35 27.16
N PRO A 86 8.27 -26.62 27.01
CA PRO A 86 7.83 -27.49 25.92
C PRO A 86 6.30 -27.61 25.80
N LEU A 87 5.61 -27.78 26.93
CA LEU A 87 4.15 -27.90 26.96
C LEU A 87 3.44 -26.58 26.62
N THR A 88 4.04 -25.44 26.98
CA THR A 88 3.53 -24.12 26.62
C THR A 88 3.63 -23.92 25.12
N VAL A 89 4.80 -24.19 24.53
CA VAL A 89 4.98 -24.09 23.08
C VAL A 89 4.04 -25.04 22.34
N GLN A 90 3.94 -26.31 22.75
CA GLN A 90 3.04 -27.28 22.11
C GLN A 90 1.56 -26.86 22.16
N ARG A 91 1.10 -26.29 23.28
CA ARG A 91 -0.30 -25.86 23.41
C ARG A 91 -0.59 -24.59 22.63
N LEU A 92 0.33 -23.63 22.68
CA LEU A 92 0.24 -22.40 21.88
C LEU A 92 0.30 -22.71 20.39
N ASP A 93 1.12 -23.66 19.95
CA ASP A 93 1.15 -24.17 18.56
C ASP A 93 -0.21 -24.72 18.15
N ALA A 94 -0.84 -25.52 19.01
CA ALA A 94 -2.16 -26.08 18.71
C ALA A 94 -3.26 -25.00 18.63
N ILE A 95 -3.16 -23.95 19.44
CA ILE A 95 -4.08 -22.80 19.41
C ILE A 95 -3.87 -21.99 18.13
N ALA A 96 -2.62 -21.70 17.78
CA ALA A 96 -2.27 -21.02 16.55
C ALA A 96 -2.74 -21.83 15.32
N LEU A 97 -2.49 -23.14 15.30
CA LEU A 97 -2.97 -24.03 14.24
C LEU A 97 -4.51 -24.04 14.13
N ALA A 98 -5.21 -23.97 15.26
CA ALA A 98 -6.67 -23.90 15.27
C ALA A 98 -7.17 -22.56 14.70
N ALA A 99 -6.48 -21.45 14.99
CA ALA A 99 -6.79 -20.13 14.42
C ALA A 99 -6.44 -20.04 12.93
N GLU A 100 -5.43 -20.79 12.47
CA GLU A 100 -5.09 -20.91 11.05
C GLU A 100 -6.07 -21.77 10.25
N GLN A 101 -6.94 -22.55 10.92
CA GLN A 101 -7.96 -23.31 10.21
C GLN A 101 -9.08 -22.38 9.73
N PRO A 102 -9.44 -22.40 8.44
CA PRO A 102 -10.51 -21.55 7.94
C PRO A 102 -11.83 -21.87 8.64
N ALA A 103 -12.52 -20.83 9.10
CA ALA A 103 -13.85 -20.96 9.70
C ALA A 103 -14.84 -21.57 8.69
N PRO A 104 -15.64 -22.58 9.07
CA PRO A 104 -16.62 -23.18 8.17
C PRO A 104 -17.93 -22.37 8.17
N ALA A 105 -18.00 -21.39 7.29
CA ALA A 105 -19.24 -20.96 6.62
C ALA A 105 -18.97 -20.98 5.11
N THR A 106 -19.96 -20.79 4.25
CA THR A 106 -19.74 -20.68 2.79
C THR A 106 -18.87 -19.46 2.50
N VAL A 107 -17.55 -19.63 2.57
CA VAL A 107 -16.57 -18.58 2.33
C VAL A 107 -16.62 -18.23 0.85
N ARG A 108 -17.00 -16.99 0.54
CA ARG A 108 -16.89 -16.45 -0.81
C ARG A 108 -15.42 -16.42 -1.20
N VAL A 109 -15.06 -16.91 -2.38
CA VAL A 109 -13.66 -16.96 -2.81
C VAL A 109 -13.44 -15.91 -3.88
N ARG A 110 -12.67 -14.87 -3.55
CA ARG A 110 -12.18 -13.89 -4.52
C ARG A 110 -11.17 -14.59 -5.42
N HIS A 111 -11.38 -14.54 -6.73
CA HIS A 111 -10.52 -15.18 -7.73
C HIS A 111 -9.70 -14.15 -8.50
N ASP A 112 -8.49 -14.54 -8.92
CA ASP A 112 -7.71 -13.75 -9.88
C ASP A 112 -8.51 -13.63 -11.17
N ILE A 113 -8.75 -12.41 -11.64
CA ILE A 113 -9.46 -12.18 -12.89
C ILE A 113 -8.79 -12.87 -14.08
N TRP A 114 -7.47 -13.04 -14.06
CA TRP A 114 -6.76 -13.78 -15.11
C TRP A 114 -6.97 -15.30 -15.03
N ALA A 115 -7.51 -15.83 -13.94
CA ALA A 115 -7.99 -17.20 -13.87
C ALA A 115 -9.46 -17.35 -14.35
N LEU A 116 -10.22 -16.25 -14.42
CA LEU A 116 -11.61 -16.21 -14.86
C LEU A 116 -11.69 -16.11 -16.40
N GLN A 117 -11.27 -17.18 -17.07
CA GLN A 117 -11.23 -17.27 -18.53
C GLN A 117 -12.62 -17.47 -19.16
N PRO A 118 -12.82 -17.12 -20.45
CA PRO A 118 -14.03 -17.42 -21.18
C PRO A 118 -14.40 -18.91 -21.10
N THR A 119 -15.69 -19.23 -21.14
CA THR A 119 -16.18 -20.60 -21.16
C THR A 119 -16.50 -21.04 -22.58
N ALA A 120 -16.82 -22.33 -22.79
CA ALA A 120 -17.22 -22.83 -24.11
C ALA A 120 -18.46 -22.10 -24.66
N ASP A 121 -19.33 -21.62 -23.77
CA ASP A 121 -20.64 -21.05 -24.12
C ASP A 121 -20.71 -19.53 -23.93
N ALA A 122 -19.68 -18.89 -23.34
CA ALA A 122 -19.67 -17.46 -23.06
C ALA A 122 -18.31 -16.81 -23.32
N ALA A 123 -18.34 -15.68 -24.02
CA ALA A 123 -17.14 -14.92 -24.37
C ALA A 123 -16.43 -14.30 -23.15
N TRP A 124 -17.15 -14.08 -22.05
CA TRP A 124 -16.60 -13.70 -20.74
C TRP A 124 -17.02 -14.74 -19.70
N HIS A 125 -16.20 -14.93 -18.66
CA HIS A 125 -16.56 -15.76 -17.52
C HIS A 125 -17.81 -15.19 -16.80
N PRO A 126 -18.73 -16.03 -16.28
CA PRO A 126 -19.95 -15.56 -15.61
C PRO A 126 -19.71 -14.54 -14.48
N PHE A 127 -18.64 -14.70 -13.69
CA PHE A 127 -18.28 -13.73 -12.64
C PHE A 127 -17.94 -12.35 -13.19
N VAL A 128 -17.24 -12.30 -14.33
CA VAL A 128 -16.85 -11.06 -15.00
C VAL A 128 -18.07 -10.39 -15.63
N ASP A 129 -18.93 -11.18 -16.28
CA ASP A 129 -20.18 -10.68 -16.85
C ASP A 129 -21.12 -10.13 -15.76
N ALA A 130 -21.26 -10.85 -14.64
CA ALA A 130 -22.03 -10.40 -13.48
C ALA A 130 -21.48 -9.11 -12.88
N TYR A 131 -20.14 -8.98 -12.77
CA TYR A 131 -19.51 -7.75 -12.30
C TYR A 131 -19.82 -6.57 -13.23
N GLU A 132 -19.66 -6.74 -14.55
CA GLU A 132 -19.98 -5.67 -15.51
C GLU A 132 -21.44 -5.22 -15.42
N ARG A 133 -22.38 -6.17 -15.35
CA ARG A 133 -23.81 -5.87 -15.25
C ARG A 133 -24.16 -5.18 -13.94
N ALA A 134 -23.53 -5.58 -12.84
CA ALA A 134 -23.71 -4.91 -11.56
C ALA A 134 -23.17 -3.48 -11.59
N VAL A 135 -22.00 -3.25 -12.19
CA VAL A 135 -21.47 -1.89 -12.42
C VAL A 135 -22.44 -1.07 -13.28
N ALA A 136 -23.00 -1.66 -14.34
CA ALA A 136 -24.00 -1.00 -15.18
C ALA A 136 -25.27 -0.63 -14.38
N ALA A 137 -25.75 -1.53 -13.53
CA ALA A 137 -26.93 -1.31 -12.68
C ALA A 137 -26.70 -0.24 -11.61
N LEU A 138 -25.51 -0.19 -10.99
CA LEU A 138 -25.13 0.84 -10.02
C LEU A 138 -25.01 2.24 -10.65
N ARG A 139 -24.76 2.33 -11.96
CA ARG A 139 -24.68 3.60 -12.69
C ARG A 139 -26.04 4.22 -13.01
N ASP A 140 -27.15 3.52 -12.72
CA ASP A 140 -28.48 4.10 -12.85
C ASP A 140 -28.68 5.22 -11.80
N PRO A 141 -28.94 6.48 -12.23
CA PRO A 141 -29.18 7.58 -11.31
C PRO A 141 -30.42 7.40 -10.42
N GLY A 142 -31.32 6.45 -10.74
CA GLY A 142 -32.49 6.12 -9.93
C GLY A 142 -32.20 5.25 -8.69
N GLN A 143 -30.99 4.72 -8.54
CA GLN A 143 -30.63 3.90 -7.38
C GLN A 143 -30.60 4.71 -6.07
N ALA A 144 -30.76 4.05 -4.93
CA ALA A 144 -30.52 4.67 -3.63
C ALA A 144 -29.01 4.94 -3.45
N ALA A 145 -28.65 5.94 -2.63
CA ALA A 145 -27.25 6.33 -2.39
C ALA A 145 -26.28 5.14 -2.18
N PRO A 146 -26.53 4.15 -1.28
CA PRO A 146 -25.59 3.04 -1.10
C PRO A 146 -25.45 2.16 -2.35
N ALA A 147 -26.44 2.11 -3.24
CA ALA A 147 -26.41 1.36 -4.50
C ALA A 147 -26.15 2.27 -5.72
N ARG A 148 -25.58 3.46 -5.54
CA ARG A 148 -25.18 4.36 -6.63
C ARG A 148 -23.67 4.35 -6.84
N TRP A 149 -23.24 4.17 -8.09
CA TRP A 149 -21.82 4.12 -8.48
C TRP A 149 -21.04 5.37 -8.08
N ASP A 150 -21.61 6.55 -8.33
CA ASP A 150 -20.97 7.82 -8.02
C ASP A 150 -20.88 8.08 -6.51
N TYR A 151 -21.86 7.60 -5.74
CA TYR A 151 -21.81 7.65 -4.28
C TYR A 151 -20.71 6.73 -3.74
N GLN A 152 -20.65 5.47 -4.20
CA GLN A 152 -19.60 4.54 -3.82
C GLN A 152 -18.21 5.13 -4.14
N ALA A 153 -17.99 5.60 -5.37
CA ALA A 153 -16.74 6.26 -5.74
C ALA A 153 -16.42 7.49 -4.87
N ALA A 154 -17.44 8.25 -4.45
CA ALA A 154 -17.27 9.45 -3.64
C ALA A 154 -16.89 9.17 -2.17
N LEU A 155 -17.17 7.97 -1.63
CA LEU A 155 -16.69 7.56 -0.31
C LEU A 155 -15.16 7.59 -0.25
N HIS A 156 -14.51 7.11 -1.32
CA HIS A 156 -13.06 7.20 -1.47
C HIS A 156 -12.59 8.64 -1.60
N GLY A 157 -13.14 9.39 -2.54
CA GLY A 157 -12.72 10.76 -2.78
C GLY A 157 -13.65 11.49 -3.73
N THR A 158 -13.65 12.83 -3.66
CA THR A 158 -14.38 13.67 -4.61
C THR A 158 -13.66 14.99 -4.86
N PRO A 159 -13.72 15.53 -6.09
CA PRO A 159 -13.09 16.81 -6.41
C PRO A 159 -13.81 18.03 -5.79
N PHE A 160 -14.95 17.84 -5.14
CA PHE A 160 -15.77 18.93 -4.59
C PHE A 160 -16.03 18.75 -3.10
N ALA A 161 -16.12 19.86 -2.37
CA ALA A 161 -16.59 19.85 -0.98
C ALA A 161 -18.05 19.38 -0.92
N THR A 162 -18.33 18.39 -0.08
CA THR A 162 -19.65 17.73 -0.01
C THR A 162 -20.46 18.19 1.19
N GLY A 163 -19.80 18.52 2.30
CA GLY A 163 -20.45 18.69 3.60
C GLY A 163 -21.03 17.40 4.19
N ASP A 164 -20.87 16.27 3.50
CA ASP A 164 -21.25 14.94 3.94
C ASP A 164 -20.00 14.27 4.55
N PRO A 165 -20.01 13.95 5.86
CA PRO A 165 -18.85 13.39 6.55
C PRO A 165 -18.49 11.95 6.11
N LEU A 166 -19.34 11.30 5.32
CA LEU A 166 -19.07 9.96 4.79
C LEU A 166 -18.25 9.99 3.49
N LEU A 167 -18.31 11.11 2.75
CA LEU A 167 -17.64 11.26 1.47
C LEU A 167 -16.23 11.80 1.65
N ALA A 168 -15.33 11.41 0.74
CA ALA A 168 -13.92 11.79 0.78
C ALA A 168 -13.29 11.47 2.14
N ASN A 169 -13.31 10.18 2.50
CA ASN A 169 -12.84 9.72 3.80
C ASN A 169 -11.73 8.64 3.70
N CYS A 170 -11.18 8.40 2.51
CA CYS A 170 -10.08 7.44 2.34
C CYS A 170 -8.83 7.83 3.17
N GLN A 171 -8.13 6.82 3.67
CA GLN A 171 -7.05 6.97 4.65
C GLN A 171 -5.65 6.78 4.03
N HIS A 172 -5.28 7.61 3.05
CA HIS A 172 -3.94 7.57 2.43
C HIS A 172 -2.87 8.24 3.30
N GLY A 173 -1.62 7.78 3.23
CA GLY A 173 -0.50 8.32 4.01
C GLY A 173 -0.61 8.04 5.52
N THR A 174 -1.42 7.05 5.91
CA THR A 174 -1.67 6.67 7.30
C THR A 174 -1.55 5.16 7.48
N TRP A 175 -1.34 4.70 8.71
CA TRP A 175 -1.49 3.29 9.08
C TRP A 175 -2.89 2.70 8.83
N TYR A 176 -3.92 3.54 8.62
CA TYR A 176 -5.29 3.12 8.37
C TYR A 176 -5.57 2.83 6.89
N PHE A 177 -4.59 3.02 6.01
CA PHE A 177 -4.72 2.73 4.58
C PHE A 177 -5.29 1.33 4.31
N LEU A 178 -4.69 0.29 4.92
CA LEU A 178 -5.11 -1.09 4.71
C LEU A 178 -6.50 -1.42 5.31
N PRO A 179 -6.77 -1.19 6.62
CA PRO A 179 -8.08 -1.53 7.18
C PRO A 179 -9.21 -0.72 6.54
N TRP A 180 -9.01 0.56 6.24
CA TRP A 180 -10.05 1.38 5.62
C TRP A 180 -10.44 0.84 4.23
N HIS A 181 -9.46 0.50 3.39
CA HIS A 181 -9.75 -0.06 2.06
C HIS A 181 -10.36 -1.47 2.15
N ARG A 182 -10.00 -2.28 3.16
CA ARG A 182 -10.64 -3.58 3.40
C ARG A 182 -12.11 -3.42 3.80
N ILE A 183 -12.43 -2.51 4.71
CA ILE A 183 -13.82 -2.15 5.07
C ILE A 183 -14.57 -1.73 3.79
N TYR A 184 -14.00 -0.79 3.04
CA TYR A 184 -14.59 -0.27 1.82
C TYR A 184 -14.90 -1.37 0.77
N LEU A 185 -13.97 -2.28 0.54
CA LEU A 185 -14.17 -3.44 -0.34
C LEU A 185 -15.25 -4.39 0.18
N ALA A 186 -15.28 -4.68 1.49
CA ALA A 186 -16.28 -5.55 2.09
C ALA A 186 -17.71 -4.99 1.94
N HIS A 187 -17.88 -3.67 2.13
CA HIS A 187 -19.16 -3.01 1.87
C HIS A 187 -19.55 -3.07 0.40
N PHE A 188 -18.62 -2.68 -0.48
CA PHE A 188 -18.89 -2.64 -1.92
C PHE A 188 -19.22 -4.03 -2.47
N GLU A 189 -18.52 -5.08 -2.02
CA GLU A 189 -18.81 -6.46 -2.37
C GLU A 189 -20.21 -6.90 -1.91
N ARG A 190 -20.64 -6.51 -0.69
CA ARG A 190 -22.01 -6.77 -0.21
C ARG A 190 -23.07 -6.10 -1.09
N ILE A 191 -22.83 -4.86 -1.51
CA ILE A 191 -23.71 -4.12 -2.44
C ILE A 191 -23.79 -4.82 -3.79
N LEU A 192 -22.65 -5.24 -4.35
CA LEU A 192 -22.63 -5.95 -5.63
C LEU A 192 -23.35 -7.29 -5.54
N ILE A 193 -23.20 -8.04 -4.45
CA ILE A 193 -23.91 -9.31 -4.24
C ILE A 193 -25.43 -9.10 -4.23
N ASP A 194 -25.91 -8.08 -3.51
CA ASP A 194 -27.34 -7.73 -3.48
C ASP A 194 -27.87 -7.37 -4.87
N VAL A 195 -27.13 -6.52 -5.60
CA VAL A 195 -27.48 -6.14 -6.98
C VAL A 195 -27.48 -7.36 -7.90
N ILE A 196 -26.45 -8.21 -7.85
CA ILE A 196 -26.31 -9.41 -8.69
C ILE A 196 -27.43 -10.41 -8.41
N ALA A 197 -27.84 -10.58 -7.14
CA ALA A 197 -28.98 -11.42 -6.78
C ALA A 197 -30.28 -10.96 -7.48
N GLY A 198 -30.43 -9.65 -7.71
CA GLY A 198 -31.56 -9.06 -8.41
C GLY A 198 -31.50 -9.12 -9.95
N LEU A 199 -30.35 -9.44 -10.55
CA LEU A 199 -30.20 -9.46 -12.01
C LEU A 199 -30.78 -10.76 -12.61
N PRO A 200 -31.81 -10.69 -13.47
CA PRO A 200 -32.47 -11.88 -14.03
C PRO A 200 -31.59 -12.66 -15.01
N GLU A 201 -30.63 -12.00 -15.64
CA GLU A 201 -29.71 -12.61 -16.60
C GLU A 201 -28.53 -13.38 -15.98
N VAL A 202 -28.27 -13.21 -14.68
CA VAL A 202 -27.19 -13.94 -13.98
C VAL A 202 -27.74 -15.26 -13.46
N ASP A 203 -27.05 -16.35 -13.74
CA ASP A 203 -27.45 -17.70 -13.31
C ASP A 203 -27.34 -17.90 -11.79
N ASP A 204 -28.09 -18.88 -11.27
CA ASP A 204 -28.20 -19.13 -9.82
C ASP A 204 -26.87 -19.59 -9.20
N ASP A 205 -26.03 -20.32 -9.93
CA ASP A 205 -24.74 -20.80 -9.43
C ASP A 205 -23.77 -19.62 -9.26
N THR A 206 -23.72 -18.72 -10.24
CA THR A 206 -22.98 -17.46 -10.13
C THR A 206 -23.51 -16.63 -8.97
N LYS A 207 -24.82 -16.41 -8.85
CA LYS A 207 -25.42 -15.65 -7.71
C LYS A 207 -25.03 -16.23 -6.35
N ALA A 208 -25.03 -17.55 -6.21
CA ALA A 208 -24.76 -18.23 -4.95
C ALA A 208 -23.27 -18.18 -4.55
N THR A 209 -22.36 -17.99 -5.51
CA THR A 209 -20.91 -18.13 -5.29
C THR A 209 -20.11 -16.87 -5.60
N TRP A 210 -20.75 -15.81 -6.12
CA TRP A 210 -20.07 -14.62 -6.59
C TRP A 210 -19.27 -13.94 -5.48
N ALA A 211 -18.04 -13.55 -5.84
CA ALA A 211 -17.13 -12.76 -5.02
C ALA A 211 -16.38 -11.78 -5.93
N LEU A 212 -15.97 -10.64 -5.38
CA LEU A 212 -15.24 -9.60 -6.10
C LEU A 212 -13.90 -10.17 -6.61
N PRO A 213 -13.62 -10.13 -7.92
CA PRO A 213 -12.32 -10.56 -8.44
C PRO A 213 -11.18 -9.64 -7.97
N TYR A 214 -9.95 -10.14 -8.00
CA TYR A 214 -8.75 -9.31 -7.83
C TYR A 214 -7.87 -9.36 -9.07
N TRP A 215 -7.13 -8.28 -9.34
CA TRP A 215 -6.18 -8.23 -10.44
C TRP A 215 -4.77 -8.58 -9.95
N ASN A 216 -4.33 -9.82 -10.19
CA ASN A 216 -3.00 -10.25 -9.81
C ASN A 216 -1.94 -9.87 -10.86
N TYR A 217 -1.33 -8.71 -10.74
CA TYR A 217 -0.27 -8.25 -11.65
C TYR A 217 1.14 -8.80 -11.32
N HIS A 218 1.27 -9.73 -10.35
CA HIS A 218 2.57 -10.33 -9.97
C HIS A 218 2.82 -11.71 -10.58
N ARG A 219 1.98 -12.12 -11.53
CA ARG A 219 2.22 -13.34 -12.31
C ARG A 219 2.79 -12.98 -13.68
N PRO A 220 3.54 -13.91 -14.32
CA PRO A 220 3.97 -13.72 -15.70
C PRO A 220 2.79 -13.38 -16.61
N ALA A 221 2.93 -12.32 -17.41
CA ALA A 221 1.95 -11.85 -18.40
C ALA A 221 0.57 -11.41 -17.86
N THR A 222 0.41 -11.19 -16.54
CA THR A 222 -0.85 -10.69 -15.96
C THR A 222 -0.79 -9.23 -15.53
N ALA A 223 0.38 -8.58 -15.68
CA ALA A 223 0.57 -7.15 -15.45
C ALA A 223 -0.04 -6.24 -16.53
N PHE A 224 -0.80 -6.81 -17.48
CA PHE A 224 -1.65 -6.02 -18.37
C PHE A 224 -3.01 -5.75 -17.73
N LEU A 225 -3.69 -4.70 -18.18
CA LEU A 225 -5.10 -4.50 -17.87
C LEU A 225 -5.91 -5.74 -18.28
N PRO A 226 -6.83 -6.29 -17.46
CA PRO A 226 -7.62 -7.45 -17.87
C PRO A 226 -8.48 -7.15 -19.12
N HIS A 227 -8.59 -8.10 -20.04
CA HIS A 227 -9.25 -7.88 -21.35
C HIS A 227 -10.65 -7.23 -21.28
N PRO A 228 -11.56 -7.63 -20.36
CA PRO A 228 -12.88 -7.00 -20.22
C PRO A 228 -12.86 -5.49 -19.93
N PHE A 229 -11.73 -4.93 -19.48
CA PHE A 229 -11.58 -3.52 -19.18
C PHE A 229 -11.00 -2.73 -20.36
N ARG A 230 -10.54 -3.38 -21.44
CA ARG A 230 -9.90 -2.70 -22.57
C ARG A 230 -10.88 -2.27 -23.66
N THR A 231 -12.02 -2.94 -23.77
CA THR A 231 -12.91 -2.80 -24.92
C THR A 231 -14.13 -1.92 -24.60
N PRO A 232 -14.50 -0.95 -25.44
CA PRO A 232 -15.65 -0.07 -25.19
C PRO A 232 -17.00 -0.79 -25.30
N LEU A 233 -17.02 -1.97 -25.92
CA LEU A 233 -18.21 -2.78 -26.13
C LEU A 233 -18.06 -4.14 -25.47
N ARG A 234 -19.19 -4.67 -25.02
CA ARG A 234 -19.40 -6.06 -24.64
C ARG A 234 -19.35 -6.96 -25.87
N PRO A 235 -19.18 -8.29 -25.70
CA PRO A 235 -19.21 -9.25 -26.83
C PRO A 235 -20.52 -9.24 -27.63
N ASP A 236 -21.63 -8.84 -27.00
CA ASP A 236 -22.96 -8.70 -27.61
C ASP A 236 -23.15 -7.34 -28.34
N GLY A 237 -22.15 -6.46 -28.32
CA GLY A 237 -22.17 -5.14 -28.95
C GLY A 237 -22.78 -4.02 -28.11
N ALA A 238 -23.28 -4.30 -26.90
CA ALA A 238 -23.73 -3.26 -25.98
C ALA A 238 -22.55 -2.47 -25.38
N PRO A 239 -22.76 -1.23 -24.90
CA PRO A 239 -21.73 -0.49 -24.18
C PRO A 239 -21.21 -1.28 -22.97
N ASN A 240 -19.90 -1.25 -22.76
CA ASN A 240 -19.24 -1.93 -21.64
C ASN A 240 -19.08 -0.99 -20.45
N ALA A 241 -19.72 -1.32 -19.32
CA ALA A 241 -19.61 -0.55 -18.10
C ALA A 241 -18.22 -0.64 -17.44
N LEU A 242 -17.42 -1.68 -17.71
CA LEU A 242 -16.04 -1.82 -17.23
C LEU A 242 -15.03 -0.96 -18.01
N PHE A 243 -15.42 -0.42 -19.16
CA PHE A 243 -14.54 0.43 -19.95
C PHE A 243 -14.49 1.85 -19.38
N ASP A 244 -13.29 2.40 -19.29
CA ASP A 244 -13.06 3.80 -18.99
C ASP A 244 -12.16 4.40 -20.10
N PRO A 245 -12.67 5.35 -20.90
CA PRO A 245 -11.91 5.96 -21.98
C PRO A 245 -10.78 6.88 -21.50
N ALA A 246 -10.71 7.20 -20.20
CA ALA A 246 -9.67 8.06 -19.64
C ALA A 246 -8.35 7.33 -19.38
N ARG A 247 -8.33 5.98 -19.40
CA ARG A 247 -7.13 5.18 -19.11
C ARG A 247 -6.02 5.42 -20.14
N THR A 248 -4.78 5.41 -19.66
CA THR A 248 -3.58 5.45 -20.51
C THR A 248 -3.05 4.03 -20.76
N LEU A 249 -3.24 3.11 -19.81
CA LEU A 249 -2.94 1.69 -19.96
C LEU A 249 -4.07 0.97 -20.70
N VAL A 250 -3.79 0.52 -21.92
CA VAL A 250 -4.74 -0.32 -22.67
C VAL A 250 -4.06 -1.63 -23.08
N ASP A 251 -2.97 -1.55 -23.83
CA ASP A 251 -2.24 -2.73 -24.35
C ASP A 251 -0.76 -2.75 -23.99
N THR A 252 -0.37 -2.07 -22.91
CA THR A 252 0.99 -2.03 -22.39
C THR A 252 1.09 -2.79 -21.06
N LEU A 253 2.28 -3.35 -20.79
CA LEU A 253 2.61 -3.94 -19.50
C LEU A 253 2.87 -2.83 -18.49
N ILE A 254 2.41 -3.03 -17.25
CA ILE A 254 2.97 -2.27 -16.13
C ILE A 254 4.44 -2.67 -15.98
N ASP A 255 5.31 -1.68 -15.79
CA ASP A 255 6.73 -1.90 -15.59
C ASP A 255 6.97 -2.86 -14.41
N PRO A 256 7.59 -4.04 -14.64
CA PRO A 256 8.00 -4.97 -13.59
C PRO A 256 8.68 -4.34 -12.39
N ALA A 257 9.58 -3.36 -12.60
CA ALA A 257 10.32 -2.72 -11.53
C ALA A 257 9.40 -1.90 -10.60
N SER A 258 8.29 -1.39 -11.13
CA SER A 258 7.30 -0.63 -10.36
C SER A 258 6.39 -1.52 -9.49
N LEU A 259 6.34 -2.82 -9.80
CA LEU A 259 5.58 -3.85 -9.09
C LEU A 259 6.42 -4.62 -8.06
N ASP A 260 7.61 -4.12 -7.73
CA ASP A 260 8.51 -4.81 -6.82
C ASP A 260 7.91 -4.92 -5.41
N THR A 261 7.93 -6.15 -4.87
CA THR A 261 7.45 -6.50 -3.53
C THR A 261 8.58 -6.92 -2.60
N SER A 262 9.82 -7.02 -3.10
CA SER A 262 10.99 -7.45 -2.34
C SER A 262 11.21 -6.62 -1.08
N GLY A 263 10.89 -5.32 -1.16
CA GLY A 263 11.06 -4.35 -0.08
C GLY A 263 10.19 -4.56 1.15
N TRP A 264 9.20 -5.46 1.12
CA TRP A 264 8.32 -5.74 2.28
C TRP A 264 7.89 -7.22 2.40
N LEU A 265 8.08 -8.03 1.35
CA LEU A 265 7.75 -9.46 1.34
C LEU A 265 8.91 -10.37 1.81
N ASP A 266 10.12 -9.82 1.95
CA ASP A 266 11.32 -10.54 2.43
C ASP A 266 11.96 -9.86 3.66
N ARG A 267 11.21 -8.99 4.37
CA ARG A 267 11.75 -8.13 5.43
C ARG A 267 10.96 -8.21 6.73
N THR A 268 11.63 -7.97 7.86
CA THR A 268 11.09 -8.00 9.24
C THR A 268 10.31 -6.73 9.61
N LEU A 269 9.51 -6.20 8.69
CA LEU A 269 8.92 -4.88 8.84
C LEU A 269 7.82 -4.88 9.92
N PRO A 270 7.80 -3.89 10.83
CA PRO A 270 6.63 -3.67 11.66
C PRO A 270 5.45 -3.22 10.79
N PHE A 271 4.22 -3.49 11.23
CA PHE A 271 3.03 -2.99 10.53
C PHE A 271 3.04 -1.46 10.46
N SER A 272 3.25 -0.78 11.60
CA SER A 272 3.32 0.69 11.67
C SER A 272 4.48 1.19 12.55
N GLY A 273 4.81 2.46 12.40
CA GLY A 273 5.91 3.13 13.10
C GLY A 273 5.85 4.65 12.98
N ALA A 274 6.66 5.36 13.75
CA ALA A 274 6.92 6.77 13.48
C ALA A 274 7.71 6.89 12.17
N PHE A 275 7.47 7.94 11.40
CA PHE A 275 8.30 8.20 10.24
C PHE A 275 9.71 8.61 10.66
N SER A 276 10.72 7.99 10.03
CA SER A 276 12.13 8.30 10.26
C SER A 276 12.89 8.19 8.94
N ALA A 277 13.61 9.26 8.58
CA ALA A 277 14.44 9.28 7.38
C ALA A 277 15.60 8.24 7.41
N ALA A 278 15.93 7.70 8.59
CA ALA A 278 16.94 6.66 8.77
C ALA A 278 16.40 5.23 8.56
N THR A 279 15.10 5.06 8.81
CA THR A 279 14.39 3.82 8.64
C THR A 279 13.23 4.09 7.69
N ASN A 280 13.47 3.82 6.42
CA ASN A 280 12.41 3.29 5.55
C ASN A 280 11.67 2.17 6.34
N THR A 281 10.51 1.68 5.89
CA THR A 281 10.09 0.29 6.16
C THR A 281 9.00 -0.04 7.22
N THR A 282 7.84 0.64 7.23
CA THR A 282 6.63 0.00 7.80
C THR A 282 5.82 -0.63 6.69
N PHE A 283 5.12 -1.72 6.98
CA PHE A 283 4.28 -2.39 5.99
C PHE A 283 3.03 -1.56 5.67
N GLY A 284 2.30 -1.14 6.70
CA GLY A 284 0.99 -0.50 6.63
C GLY A 284 0.98 1.03 6.73
N GLY A 285 2.09 1.69 7.12
CA GLY A 285 2.21 3.16 7.11
C GLY A 285 2.65 3.80 8.43
N GLU A 286 2.72 5.12 8.44
CA GLU A 286 3.02 5.92 9.63
C GLU A 286 1.84 5.96 10.60
N ARG A 287 2.14 6.00 11.90
CA ARG A 287 1.14 6.21 12.95
C ARG A 287 0.66 7.65 12.94
N THR A 288 -0.55 7.86 12.43
CA THR A 288 -1.20 9.17 12.37
C THR A 288 -2.61 9.09 12.96
N PRO A 289 -3.21 10.22 13.37
CA PRO A 289 -4.66 10.29 13.51
C PRO A 289 -5.36 9.91 12.20
N ALA A 290 -6.62 9.47 12.28
CA ALA A 290 -7.44 9.30 11.09
C ALA A 290 -7.65 10.65 10.40
N THR A 291 -7.36 10.70 9.11
CA THR A 291 -7.53 11.90 8.30
C THR A 291 -7.68 11.52 6.85
N HIS A 292 -8.48 12.30 6.12
CA HIS A 292 -8.58 12.13 4.68
C HIS A 292 -7.29 12.61 4.02
N GLN A 293 -6.41 11.66 3.68
CA GLN A 293 -5.08 11.87 3.10
C GLN A 293 -4.14 12.67 4.03
N ALA A 294 -3.26 11.96 4.74
CA ALA A 294 -2.24 12.61 5.57
C ALA A 294 -0.98 12.97 4.78
N ALA A 295 -0.25 13.99 5.26
CA ALA A 295 1.15 14.23 4.93
C ALA A 295 2.12 13.20 5.55
N GLY A 296 1.58 12.18 6.23
CA GLY A 296 2.35 11.13 6.87
C GLY A 296 3.06 10.21 5.87
N GLY A 297 3.99 9.41 6.39
CA GLY A 297 4.72 8.42 5.60
C GLY A 297 3.83 7.28 5.12
N THR A 298 3.70 7.12 3.80
CA THR A 298 3.04 5.96 3.18
C THR A 298 3.72 4.65 3.61
N GLY A 299 2.92 3.61 3.83
CA GLY A 299 3.45 2.25 4.02
C GLY A 299 4.12 1.72 2.75
N GLN A 300 4.95 0.69 2.90
CA GLN A 300 5.62 0.07 1.75
C GLN A 300 4.62 -0.47 0.73
N LEU A 301 3.49 -1.05 1.18
CA LEU A 301 2.46 -1.59 0.29
C LEU A 301 1.68 -0.50 -0.46
N GLU A 302 1.37 0.63 0.21
CA GLU A 302 0.73 1.81 -0.39
C GLU A 302 1.64 2.46 -1.45
N ARG A 303 2.94 2.49 -1.17
CA ARG A 303 3.93 3.04 -2.09
C ARG A 303 4.16 2.15 -3.31
N SER A 304 4.39 0.86 -3.11
CA SER A 304 4.52 -0.11 -4.19
C SER A 304 3.98 -1.48 -3.74
N PRO A 305 3.05 -2.08 -4.51
CA PRO A 305 2.70 -1.72 -5.88
C PRO A 305 1.51 -0.75 -6.03
N HIS A 306 0.85 -0.31 -4.94
CA HIS A 306 -0.40 0.46 -5.04
C HIS A 306 -0.28 1.74 -5.88
N ASN A 307 0.57 2.69 -5.48
CA ASN A 307 0.72 3.95 -6.24
C ASN A 307 1.23 3.70 -7.67
N ALA A 308 2.08 2.69 -7.85
CA ALA A 308 2.61 2.32 -9.17
C ALA A 308 1.51 1.89 -10.15
N VAL A 309 0.56 1.06 -9.70
CA VAL A 309 -0.55 0.60 -10.55
C VAL A 309 -1.53 1.74 -10.84
N HIS A 310 -1.84 2.57 -9.83
CA HIS A 310 -2.64 3.78 -10.03
C HIS A 310 -2.06 4.67 -11.14
N ASN A 311 -0.75 4.94 -11.06
CA ASN A 311 -0.02 5.71 -12.04
C ASN A 311 0.00 5.05 -13.42
N ALA A 312 0.23 3.73 -13.45
CA ALA A 312 0.32 2.98 -14.70
C ALA A 312 -1.02 2.97 -15.45
N VAL A 313 -2.14 2.74 -14.75
CA VAL A 313 -3.48 2.69 -15.38
C VAL A 313 -3.88 4.03 -15.99
N GLY A 314 -3.57 5.13 -15.31
CA GLY A 314 -3.86 6.47 -15.82
C GLY A 314 -5.32 6.91 -15.66
N GLY A 315 -5.65 8.06 -16.24
CA GLY A 315 -7.02 8.57 -16.25
C GLY A 315 -7.57 8.86 -14.85
N ASN A 316 -8.76 8.33 -14.55
CA ASN A 316 -9.36 8.44 -13.23
C ASN A 316 -8.46 7.81 -12.14
N MET A 317 -7.71 6.75 -12.46
CA MET A 317 -6.81 6.09 -11.52
C MET A 317 -5.60 6.94 -11.11
N LEU A 318 -5.34 8.10 -11.73
CA LEU A 318 -4.28 9.02 -11.32
C LEU A 318 -4.65 9.91 -10.13
N ASN A 319 -5.93 9.97 -9.78
CA ASN A 319 -6.40 10.95 -8.80
C ASN A 319 -7.29 10.27 -7.75
N PRO A 320 -6.90 10.25 -6.46
CA PRO A 320 -7.69 9.66 -5.39
C PRO A 320 -9.13 10.19 -5.32
N ALA A 321 -9.36 11.45 -5.67
CA ALA A 321 -10.67 12.09 -5.70
C ALA A 321 -11.62 11.51 -6.75
N VAL A 322 -11.12 10.74 -7.72
CA VAL A 322 -11.94 10.17 -8.80
C VAL A 322 -11.59 8.73 -9.14
N ALA A 323 -10.55 8.13 -8.54
CA ALA A 323 -10.08 6.79 -8.85
C ALA A 323 -11.16 5.73 -8.70
N GLY A 324 -11.99 5.82 -7.66
CA GLY A 324 -13.12 4.90 -7.45
C GLY A 324 -14.18 4.90 -8.58
N ARG A 325 -14.14 5.88 -9.50
CA ARG A 325 -15.04 5.91 -10.67
C ARG A 325 -14.64 4.91 -11.75
N ASP A 326 -13.37 4.53 -11.80
CA ASP A 326 -12.85 3.51 -12.71
C ASP A 326 -13.15 2.11 -12.14
N PRO A 327 -13.88 1.23 -12.84
CA PRO A 327 -14.17 -0.11 -12.34
C PRO A 327 -12.93 -0.97 -12.01
N VAL A 328 -11.77 -0.73 -12.62
CA VAL A 328 -10.56 -1.51 -12.31
C VAL A 328 -9.97 -1.16 -10.94
N PHE A 329 -10.31 0.01 -10.39
CA PHE A 329 -9.94 0.43 -9.03
C PHE A 329 -10.24 -0.67 -8.01
N TRP A 330 -11.44 -1.24 -8.08
CA TRP A 330 -11.93 -2.24 -7.13
C TRP A 330 -11.14 -3.54 -7.21
N LEU A 331 -10.76 -3.98 -8.41
CA LEU A 331 -9.94 -5.19 -8.61
C LEU A 331 -8.49 -4.95 -8.21
N HIS A 332 -7.97 -3.74 -8.44
CA HIS A 332 -6.65 -3.33 -7.98
C HIS A 332 -6.60 -3.36 -6.44
N HIS A 333 -7.54 -2.69 -5.77
CA HIS A 333 -7.62 -2.65 -4.31
C HIS A 333 -7.94 -4.02 -3.70
N ALA A 334 -8.73 -4.87 -4.37
CA ALA A 334 -8.89 -6.26 -3.96
C ALA A 334 -7.58 -7.05 -3.99
N ASN A 335 -6.63 -6.70 -4.89
CA ASN A 335 -5.29 -7.28 -4.87
C ASN A 335 -4.38 -6.63 -3.80
N ILE A 336 -4.54 -5.34 -3.48
CA ILE A 336 -3.85 -4.72 -2.34
C ILE A 336 -4.28 -5.38 -1.02
N ASP A 337 -5.59 -5.59 -0.84
CA ASP A 337 -6.16 -6.32 0.29
C ASP A 337 -5.64 -7.78 0.36
N ARG A 338 -5.54 -8.44 -0.81
CA ARG A 338 -4.89 -9.76 -0.92
C ARG A 338 -3.45 -9.74 -0.45
N LEU A 339 -2.67 -8.73 -0.84
CA LEU A 339 -1.26 -8.63 -0.48
C LEU A 339 -1.07 -8.39 1.02
N TRP A 340 -1.99 -7.67 1.66
CA TRP A 340 -2.05 -7.64 3.12
C TRP A 340 -2.29 -9.03 3.70
N GLU A 341 -3.24 -9.79 3.15
CA GLU A 341 -3.47 -11.16 3.61
C GLU A 341 -2.26 -12.08 3.40
N VAL A 342 -1.60 -11.99 2.24
CA VAL A 342 -0.34 -12.70 1.96
C VAL A 342 0.73 -12.32 2.98
N TRP A 343 0.87 -11.04 3.29
CA TRP A 343 1.81 -10.59 4.31
C TRP A 343 1.44 -11.18 5.67
N ARG A 344 0.19 -11.04 6.12
CA ARG A 344 -0.29 -11.54 7.42
C ARG A 344 -0.01 -13.02 7.64
N VAL A 345 -0.29 -13.86 6.65
CA VAL A 345 -0.12 -15.32 6.77
C VAL A 345 1.30 -15.79 6.45
N THR A 346 2.23 -14.90 6.09
CA THR A 346 3.61 -15.30 5.75
C THR A 346 4.70 -14.57 6.53
N GLN A 347 4.82 -13.25 6.41
CA GLN A 347 5.92 -12.46 7.00
C GLN A 347 5.46 -11.59 8.16
N GLY A 348 4.19 -11.22 8.13
CA GLY A 348 3.50 -10.43 9.11
C GLY A 348 2.83 -11.25 10.19
N VAL A 349 3.14 -12.54 10.33
CA VAL A 349 2.51 -13.39 11.33
C VAL A 349 2.70 -12.75 12.71
N GLY A 350 1.54 -12.32 13.24
CA GLY A 350 1.28 -11.47 14.40
C GLY A 350 2.17 -10.23 14.57
N ARG A 351 2.59 -9.66 13.46
CA ARG A 351 3.13 -8.30 13.40
C ARG A 351 2.06 -7.26 13.07
N ASP A 352 0.80 -7.68 12.99
CA ASP A 352 -0.35 -6.80 12.82
C ASP A 352 -0.35 -5.68 13.89
N GLU A 353 -1.03 -4.58 13.57
CA GLU A 353 -1.18 -3.49 14.51
C GLU A 353 -2.19 -3.84 15.60
N ILE A 354 -1.76 -3.69 16.84
CA ILE A 354 -2.52 -4.11 18.03
C ILE A 354 -2.77 -2.97 19.00
N ARG A 355 -2.34 -1.74 18.68
CA ARG A 355 -2.60 -0.59 19.55
C ARG A 355 -4.10 -0.32 19.61
N PRO A 356 -4.68 -0.10 20.80
CA PRO A 356 -6.09 0.26 20.94
C PRO A 356 -6.48 1.49 20.13
N ALA A 357 -5.62 2.51 20.09
CA ALA A 357 -5.86 3.72 19.29
C ALA A 357 -6.06 3.41 17.79
N TYR A 358 -5.41 2.36 17.28
CA TYR A 358 -5.61 1.89 15.92
C TYR A 358 -6.85 0.98 15.82
N LEU A 359 -6.96 -0.01 16.70
CA LEU A 359 -8.01 -1.04 16.64
C LEU A 359 -9.41 -0.50 16.89
N ASP A 360 -9.55 0.59 17.65
CA ASP A 360 -10.81 1.18 18.07
C ASP A 360 -11.19 2.44 17.27
N GLU A 361 -10.41 2.81 16.24
CA GLU A 361 -10.72 3.97 15.41
C GLU A 361 -12.00 3.73 14.58
N PRO A 362 -13.04 4.58 14.71
CA PRO A 362 -14.30 4.36 14.02
C PRO A 362 -14.31 4.98 12.61
N PHE A 363 -14.63 4.17 11.62
CA PHE A 363 -14.87 4.58 10.23
C PHE A 363 -16.34 4.37 9.87
N PRO A 364 -17.14 5.44 9.71
CA PRO A 364 -18.55 5.31 9.40
C PRO A 364 -18.77 4.96 7.92
N PHE A 365 -19.60 3.95 7.66
CA PHE A 365 -20.04 3.57 6.31
C PHE A 365 -21.57 3.48 6.23
N LEU A 366 -22.13 3.87 5.08
CA LEU A 366 -23.55 3.74 4.79
C LEU A 366 -23.88 2.31 4.34
N GLU A 367 -24.69 1.61 5.13
CA GLU A 367 -25.19 0.27 4.86
C GLU A 367 -26.34 0.28 3.83
N LEU A 368 -26.64 -0.90 3.27
CA LEU A 368 -27.72 -1.07 2.27
C LEU A 368 -29.12 -0.71 2.79
N ASP A 369 -29.35 -0.87 4.09
CA ASP A 369 -30.61 -0.51 4.75
C ASP A 369 -30.69 0.99 5.11
N GLY A 370 -29.63 1.75 4.81
CA GLY A 370 -29.51 3.17 5.11
C GLY A 370 -28.98 3.49 6.51
N ALA A 371 -28.62 2.48 7.31
CA ALA A 371 -27.92 2.70 8.57
C ALA A 371 -26.50 3.21 8.34
N VAL A 372 -25.98 4.02 9.27
CA VAL A 372 -24.57 4.41 9.28
C VAL A 372 -23.93 3.69 10.46
N GLU A 373 -23.09 2.71 10.16
CA GLU A 373 -22.45 1.87 11.16
C GLU A 373 -20.96 2.22 11.29
N PRO A 374 -20.42 2.32 12.51
CA PRO A 374 -18.99 2.52 12.74
C PRO A 374 -18.25 1.19 12.61
N TRP A 375 -17.39 1.09 11.61
CA TRP A 375 -16.47 -0.03 11.43
C TRP A 375 -15.12 0.30 12.03
N HIS A 376 -14.45 -0.69 12.60
CA HIS A 376 -13.14 -0.51 13.22
C HIS A 376 -12.09 -1.40 12.56
N PRO A 377 -10.79 -1.04 12.62
CA PRO A 377 -9.73 -1.93 12.15
C PRO A 377 -9.74 -3.31 12.82
N SER A 378 -10.21 -3.40 14.08
CA SER A 378 -10.41 -4.68 14.77
C SER A 378 -11.45 -5.59 14.10
N ASP A 379 -12.47 -5.04 13.44
CA ASP A 379 -13.52 -5.80 12.76
C ASP A 379 -13.01 -6.47 11.47
N VAL A 380 -11.93 -5.92 10.88
CA VAL A 380 -11.41 -6.31 9.57
C VAL A 380 -9.97 -6.81 9.60
N ALA A 381 -9.38 -6.94 10.78
CA ALA A 381 -8.03 -7.49 10.91
C ALA A 381 -7.93 -8.86 10.23
N ASP A 382 -8.97 -9.69 10.33
CA ASP A 382 -9.12 -10.98 9.64
C ASP A 382 -10.21 -10.93 8.56
N THR A 383 -10.00 -11.65 7.45
CA THR A 383 -10.98 -11.82 6.37
C THR A 383 -12.05 -12.87 6.70
N ALA A 384 -11.77 -13.81 7.61
CA ALA A 384 -12.70 -14.88 7.95
C ALA A 384 -14.04 -14.39 8.53
N PRO A 385 -14.09 -13.43 9.50
CA PRO A 385 -15.34 -12.84 9.97
C PRO A 385 -16.12 -12.09 8.88
N LEU A 386 -15.43 -11.60 7.85
CA LEU A 386 -16.03 -10.91 6.69
C LEU A 386 -16.63 -11.89 5.66
N GLY A 387 -16.40 -13.20 5.85
CA GLY A 387 -16.99 -14.25 5.03
C GLY A 387 -16.43 -14.31 3.61
N TYR A 388 -15.17 -13.92 3.41
CA TYR A 388 -14.47 -14.12 2.14
C TYR A 388 -13.03 -14.61 2.36
N ALA A 389 -12.46 -15.21 1.32
CA ALA A 389 -11.05 -15.58 1.24
C ALA A 389 -10.53 -15.35 -0.19
N TYR A 390 -9.21 -15.49 -0.36
CA TYR A 390 -8.56 -15.42 -1.67
C TYR A 390 -8.25 -16.80 -2.20
N ALA A 391 -8.49 -17.02 -3.50
CA ALA A 391 -8.22 -18.29 -4.17
C ALA A 391 -6.74 -18.69 -4.14
N ASP A 392 -5.84 -17.72 -4.07
CA ASP A 392 -4.40 -17.93 -4.11
C ASP A 392 -3.70 -16.92 -3.20
N LEU A 393 -3.05 -17.39 -2.13
CA LEU A 393 -2.21 -16.57 -1.23
C LEU A 393 -0.71 -16.85 -1.45
N SER A 394 -0.32 -17.35 -2.62
CA SER A 394 1.08 -17.48 -2.98
C SER A 394 1.77 -16.11 -2.97
N LYS A 395 3.00 -16.12 -2.43
CA LYS A 395 3.90 -14.97 -2.47
C LYS A 395 4.12 -14.54 -3.93
N PRO A 396 4.03 -13.23 -4.24
CA PRO A 396 4.50 -12.67 -5.50
C PRO A 396 5.86 -13.25 -5.90
N ALA A 397 5.98 -13.75 -7.12
CA ALA A 397 7.29 -14.13 -7.66
C ALA A 397 8.09 -12.85 -7.99
N PRO A 398 9.42 -12.82 -7.80
CA PRO A 398 10.24 -11.73 -8.29
C PRO A 398 10.00 -11.61 -9.80
N VAL A 399 9.58 -10.43 -10.26
CA VAL A 399 9.38 -10.22 -11.70
C VAL A 399 10.76 -10.09 -12.34
N PHE A 400 11.34 -11.21 -12.76
CA PHE A 400 12.63 -11.22 -13.43
C PHE A 400 12.52 -10.43 -14.75
N VAL A 401 13.36 -9.40 -14.88
CA VAL A 401 13.58 -8.68 -16.14
C VAL A 401 13.99 -9.69 -17.20
N LEU A 402 13.30 -9.65 -18.33
CA LEU A 402 13.35 -10.63 -19.41
C LEU A 402 14.72 -10.59 -20.15
N GLY A 403 15.75 -11.19 -19.54
CA GLY A 403 16.97 -11.58 -20.22
C GLY A 403 16.99 -13.09 -20.34
N VAL A 404 16.71 -13.63 -21.53
CA VAL A 404 16.67 -15.07 -21.89
C VAL A 404 15.34 -15.77 -21.58
N LEU A 405 14.40 -15.70 -22.53
CA LEU A 405 13.33 -16.69 -22.62
C LEU A 405 13.92 -18.05 -23.03
N GLN A 406 13.60 -19.12 -22.31
CA GLN A 406 13.84 -20.47 -22.83
C GLN A 406 12.85 -20.74 -23.99
N PRO A 407 13.27 -21.47 -25.06
CA PRO A 407 12.48 -21.65 -26.28
C PRO A 407 11.08 -22.22 -26.05
N GLU A 408 10.88 -23.06 -25.04
CA GLU A 408 9.56 -23.64 -24.73
C GLU A 408 8.49 -22.62 -24.29
N TRP A 409 8.88 -21.42 -23.86
CA TRP A 409 7.94 -20.37 -23.44
C TRP A 409 7.43 -19.52 -24.61
N VAL A 410 8.15 -19.50 -25.72
CA VAL A 410 7.77 -18.74 -26.93
C VAL A 410 6.55 -19.40 -27.61
N ASP A 411 6.46 -20.73 -27.59
CA ASP A 411 5.33 -21.46 -28.18
C ASP A 411 4.04 -21.27 -27.35
N ALA A 412 4.14 -21.19 -26.03
CA ALA A 412 3.01 -20.85 -25.15
C ALA A 412 2.55 -19.40 -25.35
N LEU A 413 3.49 -18.47 -25.56
CA LEU A 413 3.20 -17.07 -25.86
C LEU A 413 2.48 -16.94 -27.20
N MET A 414 2.95 -17.60 -28.26
CA MET A 414 2.38 -17.52 -29.61
C MET A 414 1.04 -18.26 -29.76
N GLY A 415 0.75 -19.24 -28.89
CA GLY A 415 -0.54 -19.93 -28.86
C GLY A 415 -1.70 -19.11 -28.29
N VAL A 416 -1.41 -18.18 -27.37
CA VAL A 416 -2.40 -17.30 -26.73
C VAL A 416 -2.77 -16.09 -27.62
N PHE A 417 -1.86 -15.67 -28.50
CA PHE A 417 -2.06 -14.54 -29.42
C PHE A 417 -2.57 -14.92 -30.81
N ALA A 418 -3.03 -16.16 -31.03
CA ALA A 418 -3.61 -16.52 -32.33
C ALA A 418 -4.94 -15.75 -32.52
N PRO A 419 -5.06 -14.85 -33.52
CA PRO A 419 -6.31 -14.16 -33.77
C PRO A 419 -7.38 -15.18 -34.19
N VAL A 420 -8.57 -15.05 -33.60
CA VAL A 420 -9.77 -15.76 -34.05
C VAL A 420 -9.96 -15.47 -35.54
N PRO A 421 -10.06 -16.50 -36.42
CA PRO A 421 -10.26 -16.25 -37.84
C PRO A 421 -11.65 -15.64 -38.06
N VAL A 422 -11.68 -14.38 -38.48
CA VAL A 422 -12.91 -13.70 -38.94
C VAL A 422 -13.40 -14.42 -40.20
N PRO A 423 -14.69 -14.80 -40.31
CA PRO A 423 -15.22 -15.39 -41.54
C PRO A 423 -15.18 -14.35 -42.66
N VAL A 424 -14.29 -14.55 -43.64
CA VAL A 424 -14.22 -13.70 -44.84
C VAL A 424 -15.31 -14.15 -45.81
N GLY A 425 -16.33 -13.32 -46.01
CA GLY A 425 -17.28 -13.47 -47.12
C GLY A 425 -16.55 -13.35 -48.48
N PRO A 426 -17.05 -13.98 -49.55
CA PRO A 426 -16.34 -14.02 -50.82
C PRO A 426 -16.34 -12.64 -51.48
N GLY A 427 -15.24 -11.90 -51.31
CA GLY A 427 -15.03 -10.58 -51.93
C GLY A 427 -14.29 -9.62 -51.00
N GLY A 428 -13.01 -9.89 -50.72
CA GLY A 428 -12.21 -9.07 -49.82
C GLY A 428 -12.03 -7.63 -50.28
N ALA A 429 -12.62 -6.69 -49.54
CA ALA A 429 -12.13 -5.33 -49.33
C ALA A 429 -12.84 -4.70 -48.11
N PRO A 430 -12.12 -4.07 -47.15
CA PRO A 430 -12.74 -3.31 -46.07
C PRO A 430 -13.24 -1.94 -46.57
N VAL A 431 -14.46 -1.55 -46.17
CA VAL A 431 -15.08 -0.25 -46.47
C VAL A 431 -14.83 0.71 -45.30
N PRO A 432 -14.27 1.92 -45.52
CA PRO A 432 -14.11 2.91 -44.44
C PRO A 432 -15.42 3.67 -44.16
N PRO A 433 -15.75 3.99 -42.89
CA PRO A 433 -16.91 4.82 -42.56
C PRO A 433 -16.62 6.31 -42.83
N GLY A 434 -17.57 6.98 -43.50
CA GLY A 434 -17.52 8.42 -43.76
C GLY A 434 -17.99 9.28 -42.57
N PRO A 435 -17.65 10.58 -42.56
CA PRO A 435 -17.95 11.48 -41.44
C PRO A 435 -19.44 11.91 -41.41
N PRO A 436 -20.03 12.14 -40.22
CA PRO A 436 -21.39 12.67 -40.13
C PRO A 436 -21.44 14.19 -40.34
N GLU A 437 -22.40 14.64 -41.15
CA GLU A 437 -22.77 16.04 -41.35
C GLU A 437 -23.60 16.65 -40.18
N PRO A 438 -23.63 17.98 -40.03
CA PRO A 438 -24.21 18.66 -38.88
C PRO A 438 -25.72 18.93 -39.06
N VAL A 439 -26.47 18.88 -37.96
CA VAL A 439 -27.86 19.38 -37.91
C VAL A 439 -27.90 20.58 -36.97
N GLY A 440 -28.27 21.74 -37.53
CA GLY A 440 -28.50 22.98 -36.80
C GLY A 440 -29.98 23.33 -36.61
N GLY A 441 -30.20 24.33 -35.74
CA GLY A 441 -31.45 25.07 -35.53
C GLY A 441 -32.02 24.87 -34.13
N GLY A 442 -32.28 25.86 -33.28
CA GLY A 442 -32.23 27.32 -33.41
C GLY A 442 -33.21 27.98 -32.43
N PHE A 443 -32.70 28.96 -31.68
CA PHE A 443 -33.36 30.15 -31.08
C PHE A 443 -34.34 30.07 -29.91
N GLY A 444 -34.06 30.91 -28.91
CA GLY A 444 -35.02 31.45 -27.92
C GLY A 444 -34.34 32.30 -26.85
N VAL A 445 -34.10 33.59 -27.16
CA VAL A 445 -33.59 34.62 -26.23
C VAL A 445 -34.77 35.31 -25.53
N ALA A 446 -34.65 35.61 -24.24
CA ALA A 446 -35.39 36.71 -23.61
C ALA A 446 -34.59 37.28 -22.43
N GLU A 447 -34.20 38.54 -22.57
CA GLU A 447 -33.66 39.42 -21.54
C GLU A 447 -34.77 39.89 -20.57
N GLY A 448 -34.37 40.29 -19.36
CA GLY A 448 -35.23 40.97 -18.40
C GLY A 448 -34.41 41.52 -17.23
N GLU A 449 -34.10 42.81 -17.33
CA GLU A 449 -33.56 43.77 -16.33
C GLU A 449 -34.21 43.59 -14.94
N GLY A 450 -33.61 43.88 -13.77
CA GLY A 450 -32.69 44.93 -13.33
C GLY A 450 -33.16 45.37 -11.93
N GLY A 451 -32.26 45.89 -11.07
CA GLY A 451 -32.66 46.64 -9.88
C GLY A 451 -31.96 46.26 -8.57
N ALA A 452 -30.90 47.02 -8.26
CA ALA A 452 -30.31 47.13 -6.93
C ALA A 452 -31.24 47.90 -5.98
N ASP A 453 -31.23 47.60 -4.67
CA ASP A 453 -31.06 48.65 -3.67
C ASP A 453 -30.63 48.14 -2.28
N ALA A 454 -30.02 49.08 -1.56
CA ALA A 454 -29.18 48.92 -0.38
C ALA A 454 -29.89 48.71 0.98
N ALA A 455 -29.07 48.37 1.97
CA ALA A 455 -29.34 48.16 3.40
C ALA A 455 -30.06 49.34 4.12
N PRO A 456 -30.47 49.18 5.40
CA PRO A 456 -29.51 49.52 6.46
C PRO A 456 -29.59 48.70 7.77
N ARG A 457 -28.44 48.72 8.46
CA ARG A 457 -28.14 48.27 9.84
C ARG A 457 -29.07 48.88 10.90
N ARG A 458 -29.38 48.13 11.97
CA ARG A 458 -29.56 48.68 13.33
C ARG A 458 -29.13 47.72 14.47
N ARG A 459 -28.30 48.31 15.34
CA ARG A 459 -27.81 48.01 16.70
C ARG A 459 -28.63 47.15 17.67
N ALA A 460 -27.85 46.49 18.54
CA ALA A 460 -28.17 45.84 19.82
C ALA A 460 -28.72 46.77 20.92
N PRO A 461 -29.07 46.20 22.09
CA PRO A 461 -28.41 46.66 23.33
C PRO A 461 -27.97 45.55 24.31
N ASP A 462 -26.96 45.90 25.10
CA ASP A 462 -26.32 45.21 26.23
C ASP A 462 -27.22 44.98 27.46
N ALA A 463 -26.85 43.98 28.29
CA ALA A 463 -26.85 44.10 29.75
C ALA A 463 -25.95 43.04 30.45
N GLY A 464 -24.89 43.51 31.13
CA GLY A 464 -24.51 43.08 32.51
C GLY A 464 -23.50 41.94 32.72
N GLY A 465 -22.24 42.28 33.07
CA GLY A 465 -21.32 41.41 33.85
C GLY A 465 -21.39 41.72 35.37
N PRO A 466 -20.37 41.42 36.21
CA PRO A 466 -19.29 40.41 36.13
C PRO A 466 -19.12 39.61 37.46
N VAL A 467 -18.39 38.48 37.47
CA VAL A 467 -17.66 37.98 38.66
C VAL A 467 -16.34 37.32 38.24
N ALA A 468 -15.26 37.71 38.93
CA ALA A 468 -13.88 37.32 38.69
C ALA A 468 -13.49 35.99 39.36
N GLY A 469 -12.56 35.27 38.73
CA GLY A 469 -11.80 34.16 39.31
C GLY A 469 -10.68 33.74 38.34
N GLY A 470 -9.43 34.06 38.67
CA GLY A 470 -8.25 33.76 37.83
C GLY A 470 -7.85 32.28 37.84
N PRO A 471 -7.01 31.83 36.88
CA PRO A 471 -6.61 30.43 36.76
C PRO A 471 -5.49 30.07 37.74
N ALA A 472 -5.65 28.91 38.38
CA ALA A 472 -4.63 28.24 39.19
C ALA A 472 -3.61 27.53 38.27
N GLY A 473 -2.32 27.66 38.59
CA GLY A 473 -1.22 27.00 37.88
C GLY A 473 -1.12 25.49 38.15
N PRO A 474 -0.33 24.76 37.34
CA PRO A 474 -0.20 23.30 37.42
C PRO A 474 0.59 22.85 38.67
N PRO A 475 0.34 21.63 39.20
CA PRO A 475 0.96 21.13 40.41
C PRO A 475 2.41 20.65 40.18
N ALA A 476 3.23 20.78 41.23
CA ALA A 476 4.65 20.44 41.27
C ALA A 476 4.91 18.92 41.36
N GLU A 477 5.96 18.45 40.67
CA GLU A 477 6.51 17.10 40.75
C GLU A 477 7.15 16.78 42.12
N PRO A 478 7.12 15.50 42.58
CA PRO A 478 7.84 15.07 43.77
C PRO A 478 9.33 14.74 43.48
N PRO A 479 10.22 14.78 44.50
CA PRO A 479 11.68 14.72 44.30
C PRO A 479 12.19 13.30 43.97
N ARG A 480 13.18 13.22 43.07
CA ARG A 480 13.91 11.99 42.69
C ARG A 480 15.00 11.64 43.72
N GLU A 481 15.09 10.37 44.12
CA GLU A 481 16.24 9.80 44.85
C GLU A 481 17.44 9.53 43.90
N PRO A 482 18.70 9.56 44.39
CA PRO A 482 19.87 9.41 43.53
C PRO A 482 20.39 7.95 43.48
N GLY A 483 20.71 7.49 42.27
CA GLY A 483 21.89 6.64 42.03
C GLY A 483 21.67 5.18 41.60
N ARG A 484 21.59 4.95 40.29
CA ARG A 484 22.24 3.83 39.56
C ARG A 484 22.30 4.21 38.08
N GLU A 485 23.48 4.50 37.56
CA GLU A 485 23.69 4.74 36.12
C GLU A 485 23.39 3.46 35.33
N PRO A 486 22.52 3.51 34.30
CA PRO A 486 22.41 2.43 33.33
C PRO A 486 23.68 2.37 32.49
N LEU A 487 24.07 1.17 32.08
CA LEU A 487 25.06 0.97 31.02
C LEU A 487 24.61 1.74 29.75
N PRO A 488 25.52 2.38 29.00
CA PRO A 488 25.14 3.13 27.82
C PRO A 488 24.49 2.20 26.79
N GLU A 489 23.28 2.55 26.37
CA GLU A 489 22.65 1.98 25.18
C GLU A 489 23.59 2.21 23.99
N PRO A 490 23.73 1.24 23.05
CA PRO A 490 24.47 1.48 21.82
C PRO A 490 23.83 2.68 21.12
N GLU A 491 24.61 3.75 20.91
CA GLU A 491 24.06 4.97 20.32
C GLU A 491 23.41 4.67 18.96
N PRO A 492 22.20 5.18 18.69
CA PRO A 492 21.60 5.06 17.37
C PRO A 492 22.55 5.68 16.34
N ARG A 493 22.90 4.91 15.30
CA ARG A 493 23.74 5.42 14.22
C ARG A 493 23.07 6.63 13.60
N ARG A 494 23.79 7.74 13.61
CA ARG A 494 23.30 9.03 13.19
C ARG A 494 23.30 9.08 11.66
N VAL A 495 22.12 9.00 11.05
CA VAL A 495 21.95 9.30 9.64
C VAL A 495 22.03 10.80 9.46
N GLU A 496 23.04 11.26 8.74
CA GLU A 496 23.31 12.68 8.52
C GLU A 496 22.90 13.06 7.10
N ARG A 497 22.28 14.24 6.97
CA ARG A 497 22.05 14.84 5.67
C ARG A 497 23.41 15.22 5.09
N ILE A 498 23.79 14.58 4.00
CA ILE A 498 25.08 14.81 3.33
C ILE A 498 24.94 15.69 2.10
N GLY A 499 23.76 15.86 1.52
CA GLY A 499 23.55 16.79 0.41
C GLY A 499 22.10 17.24 0.30
N ALA A 500 21.88 18.41 -0.30
CA ALA A 500 20.54 18.96 -0.47
C ALA A 500 20.45 19.85 -1.72
N LEU A 501 19.28 19.84 -2.34
CA LEU A 501 18.85 20.87 -3.26
C LEU A 501 18.14 21.96 -2.44
N ASP A 502 18.88 23.01 -2.05
CA ASP A 502 18.39 24.10 -1.19
C ASP A 502 17.45 25.09 -1.91
N ARG A 503 16.64 24.62 -2.85
CA ARG A 503 15.64 25.41 -3.54
C ARG A 503 14.44 24.57 -3.93
N THR A 504 13.26 25.20 -3.88
CA THR A 504 12.07 24.64 -4.50
C THR A 504 12.27 24.55 -6.00
N LEU A 505 12.08 23.36 -6.54
CA LEU A 505 12.09 23.09 -7.97
C LEU A 505 10.67 23.25 -8.51
N ARG A 506 10.53 24.01 -9.60
CA ARG A 506 9.29 24.07 -10.38
C ARG A 506 9.62 23.67 -11.81
N LEU A 507 9.02 22.58 -12.27
CA LEU A 507 9.19 22.06 -13.62
C LEU A 507 7.93 22.29 -14.42
N SER A 508 8.08 22.81 -15.63
CA SER A 508 6.96 23.11 -16.51
C SER A 508 7.25 22.62 -17.93
N GLY A 509 6.22 22.20 -18.67
CA GLY A 509 6.38 21.89 -20.10
C GLY A 509 7.26 20.67 -20.41
N GLY A 510 7.32 19.70 -19.50
CA GLY A 510 7.98 18.42 -19.73
C GLY A 510 9.50 18.42 -19.65
N GLU A 511 10.06 19.41 -18.94
CA GLU A 511 11.49 19.48 -18.62
C GLU A 511 11.99 18.18 -17.98
N SER A 512 13.16 17.70 -18.39
CA SER A 512 13.84 16.56 -17.74
C SER A 512 15.21 17.00 -17.21
N PRO A 513 15.24 17.73 -16.08
CA PRO A 513 16.44 18.37 -15.58
C PRO A 513 17.37 17.40 -14.84
N THR A 514 18.66 17.70 -14.90
CA THR A 514 19.70 17.10 -14.05
C THR A 514 20.18 18.14 -13.05
N PHE A 515 20.33 17.74 -11.78
CA PHE A 515 20.79 18.58 -10.68
C PHE A 515 22.04 18.01 -10.06
N GLU A 516 22.93 18.89 -9.63
CA GLU A 516 24.10 18.53 -8.82
C GLU A 516 23.81 18.90 -7.37
N LEU A 517 23.80 17.90 -6.48
CA LEU A 517 23.69 18.06 -5.04
C LEU A 517 25.10 17.96 -4.44
N PRO A 518 25.68 19.05 -3.91
CA PRO A 518 26.96 19.00 -3.19
C PRO A 518 26.86 18.02 -2.02
N LEU A 519 27.88 17.17 -1.86
CA LEU A 519 27.99 16.24 -0.75
C LEU A 519 29.03 16.73 0.26
N ASP A 520 28.60 16.94 1.50
CA ASP A 520 29.41 17.44 2.61
C ASP A 520 30.30 16.36 3.27
N ALA A 521 30.21 15.10 2.83
CA ALA A 521 31.06 14.00 3.27
C ALA A 521 31.55 13.12 2.10
N PRO A 522 32.85 12.76 2.04
CA PRO A 522 33.34 11.78 1.08
C PRO A 522 32.78 10.38 1.42
N PRO A 523 32.54 9.51 0.42
CA PRO A 523 32.00 8.17 0.61
C PRO A 523 32.98 7.31 1.41
N PRO A 524 32.49 6.33 2.18
CA PRO A 524 33.34 5.39 2.89
C PRO A 524 34.17 4.56 1.90
N PRO A 525 35.33 4.06 2.34
CA PRO A 525 36.17 3.23 1.48
C PRO A 525 35.53 1.87 1.20
N VAL A 526 35.65 1.42 -0.06
CA VAL A 526 35.28 0.07 -0.49
C VAL A 526 36.17 -0.96 0.23
N ARG A 527 35.58 -1.89 0.99
CA ARG A 527 36.27 -3.14 1.35
C ARG A 527 36.03 -4.18 0.28
N ARG A 528 36.95 -4.30 -0.67
CA ARG A 528 37.10 -5.53 -1.48
C ARG A 528 37.93 -6.52 -0.67
N GLU A 529 37.43 -7.73 -0.45
CA GLU A 529 38.30 -8.83 -0.02
C GLU A 529 39.39 -9.08 -1.08
N PRO A 530 40.64 -9.38 -0.69
CA PRO A 530 41.70 -9.65 -1.64
C PRO A 530 41.47 -11.02 -2.30
N ALA A 531 41.11 -10.98 -3.58
CA ALA A 531 41.14 -12.14 -4.47
C ALA A 531 42.59 -12.46 -4.88
N ASP A 532 43.43 -12.90 -3.93
CA ASP A 532 44.53 -13.86 -4.14
C ASP A 532 45.25 -14.13 -2.81
N ARG A 533 44.91 -15.24 -2.13
CA ARG A 533 45.79 -15.86 -1.14
C ARG A 533 46.47 -17.05 -1.82
N GLY A 534 47.64 -16.80 -2.41
CA GLY A 534 48.57 -17.86 -2.77
C GLY A 534 49.03 -18.63 -1.52
N PRO A 535 49.40 -19.91 -1.64
CA PRO A 535 49.91 -20.66 -0.51
C PRO A 535 51.30 -20.10 -0.16
N PHE A 536 51.60 -19.98 1.13
CA PHE A 536 52.87 -19.51 1.72
C PHE A 536 52.99 -17.99 1.97
N GLY A 537 52.56 -17.58 3.16
CA GLY A 537 52.97 -16.33 3.81
C GLY A 537 52.47 -16.30 5.25
N VAL A 538 53.38 -16.33 6.22
CA VAL A 538 53.08 -16.31 7.66
C VAL A 538 53.51 -14.96 8.23
N ALA A 539 52.77 -14.51 9.26
CA ALA A 539 53.08 -13.47 10.26
C ALA A 539 52.67 -12.04 9.84
N GLU A 540 52.10 -11.17 10.70
CA GLU A 540 51.96 -11.09 12.16
C GLU A 540 50.60 -10.42 12.52
N ASP A 541 50.14 -10.64 13.76
CA ASP A 541 48.94 -10.02 14.33
C ASP A 541 49.09 -8.49 14.48
N GLU A 542 48.18 -7.73 13.86
CA GLU A 542 47.78 -6.39 14.32
C GLU A 542 46.30 -6.46 14.72
N GLU A 543 45.98 -6.01 15.94
CA GLU A 543 44.64 -5.96 16.51
C GLU A 543 43.66 -5.22 15.59
N ALA A 544 42.87 -5.97 14.82
CA ALA A 544 41.70 -5.45 14.15
C ALA A 544 40.58 -5.27 15.18
N GLY A 545 40.32 -4.03 15.58
CA GLY A 545 39.10 -3.66 16.30
C GLY A 545 37.83 -4.08 15.53
N PRO A 546 36.66 -4.13 16.19
CA PRO A 546 35.42 -4.56 15.55
C PRO A 546 35.14 -3.71 14.31
N ALA A 547 34.96 -4.36 13.16
CA ALA A 547 34.69 -3.69 11.90
C ALA A 547 33.39 -2.88 11.99
N GLU A 548 33.47 -1.59 11.69
CA GLU A 548 32.29 -0.76 11.49
C GLU A 548 31.46 -1.29 10.29
N PRO A 549 30.12 -1.22 10.38
CA PRO A 549 29.18 -1.62 9.31
C PRO A 549 29.38 -0.82 7.99
N PRO A 550 28.77 -1.23 6.87
CA PRO A 550 28.64 -0.36 5.69
C PRO A 550 27.70 0.82 5.96
N THR A 551 28.06 2.00 5.44
CA THR A 551 27.23 3.22 5.43
C THR A 551 26.08 3.06 4.45
N ARG A 552 24.84 3.31 4.89
CA ARG A 552 23.65 3.29 4.01
C ARG A 552 23.42 4.66 3.41
N TYR A 553 22.81 4.70 2.23
CA TYR A 553 22.50 5.93 1.51
C TYR A 553 21.00 6.05 1.21
N PHE A 554 20.47 7.27 1.34
CA PHE A 554 19.06 7.56 1.06
C PHE A 554 18.90 8.86 0.25
N ILE A 555 17.87 8.93 -0.59
CA ILE A 555 17.37 10.17 -1.20
C ILE A 555 15.96 10.44 -0.69
N ARG A 556 15.71 11.66 -0.21
CA ARG A 556 14.39 12.13 0.19
C ARG A 556 13.93 13.25 -0.74
N VAL A 557 12.67 13.22 -1.14
CA VAL A 557 12.02 14.20 -2.00
C VAL A 557 10.81 14.72 -1.21
N GLU A 558 10.82 15.98 -0.78
CA GLU A 558 9.77 16.54 0.09
C GLU A 558 8.95 17.61 -0.61
N HIS A 559 7.71 17.79 -0.13
CA HIS A 559 6.73 18.76 -0.63
C HIS A 559 6.54 18.67 -2.14
N VAL A 560 6.28 17.46 -2.63
CA VAL A 560 5.89 17.21 -4.00
C VAL A 560 4.44 17.62 -4.18
N SER A 561 4.20 18.59 -5.06
CA SER A 561 2.86 19.00 -5.48
C SER A 561 2.79 19.13 -6.99
N VAL A 562 1.60 18.92 -7.56
CA VAL A 562 1.35 19.15 -8.98
C VAL A 562 0.13 20.05 -9.16
N THR A 563 0.17 20.92 -10.16
CA THR A 563 -1.00 21.77 -10.48
C THR A 563 -2.21 20.97 -10.97
N ARG A 564 -1.97 19.78 -11.52
CA ARG A 564 -2.94 18.75 -11.91
C ARG A 564 -2.19 17.47 -12.25
N ASN A 565 -2.85 16.32 -12.18
CA ASN A 565 -2.20 15.05 -12.53
C ASN A 565 -1.98 14.94 -14.05
N SER A 566 -0.86 14.32 -14.42
CA SER A 566 -0.48 14.02 -15.81
C SER A 566 -0.50 12.52 -16.06
N ASP A 567 -0.77 12.17 -17.30
CA ASP A 567 -0.49 10.86 -17.91
C ASP A 567 1.01 10.53 -17.99
N ARG A 568 1.88 11.53 -17.81
CA ARG A 568 3.33 11.41 -17.86
C ARG A 568 3.93 11.56 -16.47
N ILE A 569 4.86 10.68 -16.14
CA ILE A 569 5.35 10.54 -14.76
C ILE A 569 6.84 10.84 -14.70
N TYR A 570 7.23 11.62 -13.70
CA TYR A 570 8.64 11.88 -13.43
C TYR A 570 9.29 10.68 -12.76
N SER A 571 10.39 10.22 -13.34
CA SER A 571 11.26 9.19 -12.77
C SER A 571 12.58 9.82 -12.35
N LEU A 572 13.01 9.48 -11.15
CA LEU A 572 14.23 9.92 -10.49
C LEU A 572 15.37 8.95 -10.79
N TYR A 573 16.52 9.48 -11.18
CA TYR A 573 17.74 8.73 -11.49
C TYR A 573 18.94 9.32 -10.76
N LEU A 574 19.91 8.48 -10.40
CA LEU A 574 21.27 8.89 -10.09
C LEU A 574 22.10 8.83 -11.37
N ASP A 575 22.62 9.97 -11.81
CA ASP A 575 23.27 10.12 -13.12
C ASP A 575 24.76 10.46 -12.96
N PRO A 576 25.66 9.46 -12.96
CA PRO A 576 27.08 9.70 -12.66
C PRO A 576 27.73 10.70 -13.64
N ASP A 577 27.31 10.69 -14.91
CA ASP A 577 27.96 11.42 -16.00
C ASP A 577 27.13 12.61 -16.51
N GLY A 578 25.82 12.63 -16.27
CA GLY A 578 24.90 13.72 -16.63
C GLY A 578 24.59 13.84 -18.14
N ASP A 579 25.45 13.27 -18.99
CA ASP A 579 25.39 13.36 -20.45
C ASP A 579 25.02 12.02 -21.12
N ASP A 580 25.20 10.88 -20.44
CA ASP A 580 24.89 9.54 -20.96
C ASP A 580 23.61 8.96 -20.31
N PRO A 581 22.49 8.90 -21.06
CA PRO A 581 21.24 8.38 -20.54
C PRO A 581 21.30 6.92 -20.05
N GLU A 582 22.22 6.10 -20.59
CA GLU A 582 22.40 4.68 -20.24
C GLU A 582 23.28 4.48 -18.98
N ALA A 583 24.09 5.48 -18.62
CA ALA A 583 24.89 5.48 -17.41
C ALA A 583 24.06 5.77 -16.16
N ALA A 584 22.91 6.43 -16.30
CA ALA A 584 22.02 6.74 -15.19
C ALA A 584 21.40 5.48 -14.58
N ARG A 585 21.27 5.48 -13.25
CA ARG A 585 20.67 4.40 -12.47
C ARG A 585 19.31 4.85 -11.96
N PHE A 586 18.27 4.07 -12.29
CA PHE A 586 16.91 4.34 -11.84
C PHE A 586 16.84 4.25 -10.31
N VAL A 587 16.30 5.29 -9.68
CA VAL A 587 16.06 5.33 -8.23
C VAL A 587 14.60 5.01 -7.95
N ALA A 588 13.68 5.74 -8.57
CA ALA A 588 12.25 5.52 -8.42
C ALA A 588 11.40 6.34 -9.40
N THR A 589 10.17 5.92 -9.60
CA THR A 589 9.12 6.76 -10.17
C THR A 589 8.52 7.63 -9.06
N LEU A 590 8.46 8.95 -9.25
CA LEU A 590 7.81 9.87 -8.33
C LEU A 590 6.30 9.69 -8.43
N PRO A 591 5.62 9.19 -7.38
CA PRO A 591 4.18 9.06 -7.43
C PRO A 591 3.56 10.45 -7.30
N THR A 592 2.78 10.86 -8.29
CA THR A 592 2.01 12.11 -8.25
C THR A 592 0.55 11.88 -7.84
N PHE A 593 0.19 10.63 -7.49
CA PHE A 593 -1.12 10.27 -6.98
C PHE A 593 -1.40 11.00 -5.66
N GLY A 594 -2.36 11.94 -5.66
CA GLY A 594 -2.68 12.78 -4.51
C GLY A 594 -1.85 14.06 -4.39
N ALA A 595 -0.90 14.32 -5.30
CA ALA A 595 -0.05 15.50 -5.27
C ALA A 595 -0.79 16.78 -5.73
N GLU A 596 -1.98 16.65 -6.32
CA GLU A 596 -2.76 17.79 -6.84
C GLU A 596 -3.48 18.63 -5.77
N ARG A 597 -3.56 18.10 -4.54
CA ARG A 597 -4.19 18.77 -3.38
C ARG A 597 -3.22 19.17 -2.28
N ALA A 598 -1.94 18.90 -2.48
CA ALA A 598 -0.85 19.14 -1.55
C ALA A 598 -0.60 20.63 -1.20
N ASP A 599 -1.23 21.56 -1.94
CA ASP A 599 -1.11 23.01 -1.77
C ASP A 599 -2.41 23.67 -1.27
N GLU A 600 -3.45 22.91 -0.91
CA GLU A 600 -4.71 23.45 -0.39
C GLU A 600 -4.55 24.00 1.05
N PRO A 601 -5.25 25.08 1.44
CA PRO A 601 -5.05 25.74 2.75
C PRO A 601 -5.28 24.85 3.98
N ASP A 602 -6.06 23.77 3.82
CA ASP A 602 -6.39 22.79 4.84
C ASP A 602 -5.60 21.47 4.67
N SER A 603 -4.73 21.35 3.66
CA SER A 603 -3.82 20.20 3.52
C SER A 603 -2.55 20.46 4.33
N GLU A 604 -2.26 19.62 5.33
CA GLU A 604 -0.92 19.59 5.91
C GLU A 604 0.07 19.19 4.79
N HIS A 605 1.09 20.03 4.59
CA HIS A 605 2.35 19.87 3.83
C HIS A 605 2.43 18.77 2.73
N GLY A 606 2.75 19.16 1.48
CA GLY A 606 2.80 18.27 0.31
C GLY A 606 3.60 16.95 0.42
N LEU A 607 3.37 16.04 -0.53
CA LEU A 607 3.83 14.65 -0.45
C LEU A 607 5.34 14.53 -0.30
N SER A 608 5.78 13.65 0.60
CA SER A 608 7.20 13.42 0.87
C SER A 608 7.55 11.94 0.72
N PHE A 609 8.62 11.66 -0.02
CA PHE A 609 9.05 10.31 -0.38
C PHE A 609 10.52 10.10 0.01
N THR A 610 10.85 8.94 0.57
CA THR A 610 12.25 8.56 0.87
C THR A 610 12.62 7.24 0.20
N PHE A 611 13.74 7.22 -0.50
CA PHE A 611 14.26 6.13 -1.31
C PHE A 611 15.61 5.69 -0.76
N GLU A 612 15.79 4.40 -0.49
CA GLU A 612 17.12 3.85 -0.19
C GLU A 612 17.88 3.62 -1.49
N ILE A 613 19.13 4.07 -1.56
CA ILE A 613 19.98 4.03 -2.75
C ILE A 613 21.34 3.36 -2.49
N THR A 614 21.50 2.68 -1.35
CA THR A 614 22.76 2.05 -0.92
C THR A 614 23.37 1.18 -2.02
N GLU A 615 22.61 0.23 -2.57
CA GLU A 615 23.09 -0.68 -3.62
C GLU A 615 23.47 0.07 -4.90
N ILE A 616 22.70 1.10 -5.28
CA ILE A 616 22.99 1.93 -6.45
C ILE A 616 24.32 2.68 -6.27
N VAL A 617 24.56 3.25 -5.09
CA VAL A 617 25.79 3.97 -4.78
C VAL A 617 26.98 3.01 -4.74
N GLU A 618 26.83 1.83 -4.12
CA GLU A 618 27.85 0.80 -4.09
C GLU A 618 28.24 0.34 -5.50
N ASP A 619 27.27 0.14 -6.39
CA ASP A 619 27.50 -0.21 -7.79
C ASP A 619 28.25 0.88 -8.56
N LEU A 620 27.87 2.15 -8.37
CA LEU A 620 28.54 3.29 -8.99
C LEU A 620 29.97 3.45 -8.47
N ILE A 621 30.20 3.20 -7.17
CA ILE A 621 31.54 3.19 -6.58
C ILE A 621 32.36 2.04 -7.15
N ALA A 622 31.79 0.83 -7.25
CA ALA A 622 32.46 -0.35 -7.77
C ALA A 622 32.83 -0.20 -9.26
N ALA A 623 32.00 0.51 -10.03
CA ALA A 623 32.22 0.89 -11.42
C ALA A 623 33.20 2.07 -11.59
N GLY A 624 33.56 2.75 -10.50
CA GLY A 624 34.46 3.91 -10.52
C GLY A 624 33.83 5.19 -11.09
N THR A 625 32.50 5.25 -11.16
CA THR A 625 31.74 6.36 -11.73
C THR A 625 31.05 7.23 -10.66
N TRP A 626 31.08 6.81 -9.39
CA TRP A 626 30.56 7.62 -8.29
C TRP A 626 31.43 8.85 -8.03
N ASN A 627 30.79 10.04 -8.00
CA ASN A 627 31.45 11.26 -7.57
C ASN A 627 31.26 11.46 -6.06
N PRO A 628 32.34 11.44 -5.27
CA PRO A 628 32.28 11.54 -3.81
C PRO A 628 31.84 12.90 -3.27
N SER A 629 31.85 13.94 -4.09
CA SER A 629 31.60 15.33 -3.67
C SER A 629 30.31 15.90 -4.26
N VAL A 630 29.67 15.19 -5.19
CA VAL A 630 28.47 15.64 -5.88
C VAL A 630 27.60 14.43 -6.22
N ALA A 631 26.36 14.39 -5.74
CA ALA A 631 25.34 13.48 -6.24
C ALA A 631 24.60 14.15 -7.39
N ARG A 632 24.63 13.54 -8.56
CA ARG A 632 23.86 14.01 -9.72
C ARG A 632 22.52 13.29 -9.78
N VAL A 633 21.45 14.05 -9.75
CA VAL A 633 20.08 13.54 -9.73
C VAL A 633 19.33 14.06 -10.96
N THR A 634 18.80 13.15 -11.75
CA THR A 634 18.05 13.48 -12.97
C THR A 634 16.58 13.12 -12.80
N LEU A 635 15.70 14.06 -13.10
CA LEU A 635 14.28 13.82 -13.26
C LEU A 635 13.99 13.64 -14.75
N ARG A 636 13.42 12.50 -15.13
CA ARG A 636 13.02 12.20 -16.51
C ARG A 636 11.51 12.05 -16.58
N LEU A 637 10.86 12.83 -17.45
CA LEU A 637 9.44 12.68 -17.69
C LEU A 637 9.18 11.52 -18.66
N GLY A 638 8.60 10.44 -18.18
CA GLY A 638 8.25 9.26 -18.97
C GLY A 638 6.93 9.41 -19.72
N GLY A 639 6.79 8.70 -20.85
CA GLY A 639 5.61 8.73 -21.73
C GLY A 639 5.70 9.75 -22.86
N GLU A 640 4.94 9.53 -23.94
CA GLU A 640 4.83 10.47 -25.06
C GLU A 640 3.86 11.61 -24.72
N ALA A 641 4.19 12.83 -25.14
CA ALA A 641 3.30 13.98 -24.98
C ALA A 641 1.99 13.75 -25.75
N SER A 642 0.84 13.83 -25.07
CA SER A 642 -0.47 13.73 -25.70
C SER A 642 -1.05 15.13 -25.97
N ASP A 643 -1.63 15.35 -27.16
CA ASP A 643 -2.30 16.61 -27.51
C ASP A 643 -3.50 16.95 -26.60
N ARG A 644 -3.94 16.00 -25.75
CA ARG A 644 -5.13 16.11 -24.89
C ARG A 644 -4.84 16.67 -23.50
N SER A 645 -3.58 16.65 -23.05
CA SER A 645 -3.21 17.12 -21.71
C SER A 645 -1.79 17.72 -21.75
N PRO A 646 -1.63 19.05 -21.65
CA PRO A 646 -0.29 19.64 -21.51
C PRO A 646 0.41 19.08 -20.24
N ASP A 647 1.74 19.09 -20.18
CA ASP A 647 2.42 18.69 -18.94
C ASP A 647 2.10 19.69 -17.81
N PRO A 648 1.73 19.23 -16.61
CA PRO A 648 1.45 20.09 -15.46
C PRO A 648 2.74 20.68 -14.89
N GLU A 649 2.61 21.76 -14.13
CA GLU A 649 3.70 22.21 -13.27
C GLU A 649 3.85 21.24 -12.10
N LEU A 650 5.04 20.64 -11.99
CA LEU A 650 5.48 19.85 -10.83
C LEU A 650 6.32 20.76 -9.93
N SER A 651 5.96 20.85 -8.66
CA SER A 651 6.72 21.52 -7.62
C SER A 651 7.32 20.48 -6.68
N ILE A 652 8.61 20.61 -6.36
CA ILE A 652 9.29 19.81 -5.35
C ILE A 652 9.96 20.78 -4.38
N GLY A 653 9.64 20.69 -3.09
CA GLY A 653 10.20 21.58 -2.07
C GLY A 653 11.69 21.36 -1.83
N SER A 654 12.11 20.10 -1.67
CA SER A 654 13.51 19.73 -1.47
C SER A 654 13.81 18.33 -2.02
N ILE A 655 15.08 18.13 -2.40
CA ILE A 655 15.66 16.81 -2.65
C ILE A 655 16.92 16.72 -1.77
N ASP A 656 16.94 15.80 -0.82
CA ASP A 656 18.03 15.63 0.14
C ASP A 656 18.68 14.26 -0.03
N VAL A 657 20.00 14.16 0.14
CA VAL A 657 20.76 12.91 0.22
C VAL A 657 21.23 12.72 1.67
N PHE A 658 21.06 11.52 2.20
CA PHE A 658 21.47 11.15 3.55
C PHE A 658 22.43 9.96 3.54
N ALA A 659 23.33 9.90 4.53
CA ALA A 659 24.18 8.76 4.77
C ALA A 659 24.37 8.49 6.27
N GLY A 660 24.49 7.21 6.68
CA GLY A 660 24.77 6.83 8.07
C GLY A 660 24.79 5.33 8.35
#